data_AF-I2JKQ1-F1
#
_entry.id   AF-I2JKQ1-F1
#
_cell.length_a   1.000
_cell.length_b   1.000
_cell.length_c   1.000
_cell.angle_alpha   90.00
_cell.angle_beta   90.00
_cell.angle_gamma   90.00
#
_symmetry.space_group_name_H-M   'P 1'
#
loop_
_entity.id
_entity.type
_entity.pdbx_description
1 polymer ?
#
loop_
_entity_poly.entity_id
_entity_poly.type
_entity_poly.pdbx_seq_one_letter_code
_entity_poly.pdbx_strand_id
1 'polypeptide(L)'
;MGYIRLEKDSDGIVELIFDQPGKSVNTMGRDYDEAMRAAVTELQAMVEAGGVKGIYVRSGKPGQFFAGGDIKEMLEMDLKPSEAKKTEMYEGVMATKAPLRTLETLGVPVAVGLNGPALGGGFEIALACHHRVAINGVQVGLPEAMIGLMPGAGGVVRMTYLLGMQEAIGLISQGKRLKAAQALEKGLLHELASDEADMHAKAKAWIKANPDAKQVWDQDAYQIPGGGPDEPANQGLTFFGPANVMVQTKNLMPAQNAIFACVVDAARVDFDTAQKVEGRYFLSLLLDQTARNMMTAFFVQMEALNKGASRPPVAERFKCKKLGIIGAGQMGAGIATIAAQKGISVVLKDISQENADRGKSYADAFFTKGIAKGKVTENKKAECMALIKASADYADLGDCDFVIEAVFEDRKVKAAVTKDTEAVIESSSVFATNTSALPISELAEASVRPANFIGMHFFSPAEKMPLVEIIRGKLTSDEALAKAFDLAQQLGKTPIVVNDAAGFFTTRVIGTTISQGGIMLEEGVNPVLIESAARDNGSPIGPLGAIDEISQETAYKNGKQAKADVEAQGKVWEDNAVSRVLDRMVNEFGRRGKVHGGGYYAYPEGGQKHLWPGLKDAFAPNGYKDIPYEDIKDRLTFCQSLEAVRAMEEGVIENVGDGNIGSIMGIGFPAQTGGVYQAINAYGLREFVARAQELEAKYGSDFAVPKLLLDRAKDNALFL
;
A
#
# COMPACT_ATOMS: atom_id res chain seq x y z
N MET A 1 27.23 -6.13 25.04
CA MET A 1 27.56 -5.03 24.11
C MET A 1 26.42 -4.02 24.18
N GLY A 2 26.72 -2.73 24.34
CA GLY A 2 25.69 -1.68 24.35
C GLY A 2 25.19 -1.37 22.94
N TYR A 3 24.04 -0.70 22.82
CA TYR A 3 23.48 -0.28 21.53
C TYR A 3 24.46 0.63 20.78
N ILE A 4 24.97 1.67 21.44
CA ILE A 4 25.92 2.61 20.84
C ILE A 4 27.30 2.36 21.42
N ARG A 5 28.30 2.31 20.54
CA ARG A 5 29.72 2.28 20.89
C ARG A 5 30.39 3.59 20.47
N LEU A 6 31.29 4.07 21.30
CA LEU A 6 32.17 5.20 21.01
C LEU A 6 33.60 4.69 20.87
N GLU A 7 34.21 4.91 19.71
CA GLU A 7 35.58 4.46 19.41
C GLU A 7 36.40 5.63 18.87
N LYS A 8 37.42 6.06 19.61
CA LYS A 8 38.31 7.16 19.18
C LYS A 8 39.53 6.62 18.44
N ASP A 9 39.76 7.12 17.23
CA ASP A 9 40.94 6.75 16.43
C ASP A 9 42.16 7.64 16.70
N SER A 10 43.28 7.30 16.07
CA SER A 10 44.56 8.01 16.21
C SER A 10 44.54 9.44 15.66
N ASP A 11 43.58 9.79 14.81
CA ASP A 11 43.40 11.13 14.27
C ASP A 11 42.53 12.01 15.19
N GLY A 12 42.05 11.45 16.32
CA GLY A 12 41.17 12.13 17.24
C GLY A 12 39.72 12.19 16.76
N ILE A 13 39.33 11.39 15.76
CA ILE A 13 37.94 11.25 15.33
C ILE A 13 37.28 10.20 16.20
N VAL A 14 36.10 10.52 16.74
CA VAL A 14 35.30 9.57 17.54
C VAL A 14 34.20 8.99 16.67
N GLU A 15 34.18 7.68 16.52
CA GLU A 15 33.12 6.97 15.83
C GLU A 15 31.95 6.73 16.79
N LEU A 16 30.75 7.21 16.43
CA LEU A 16 29.50 6.86 17.08
C LEU A 16 28.84 5.74 16.26
N ILE A 17 28.85 4.53 16.81
CA ILE A 17 28.52 3.31 16.07
C ILE A 17 27.21 2.73 16.61
N PHE A 18 26.15 2.71 15.78
CA PHE A 18 24.89 2.05 16.09
C PHE A 18 24.97 0.54 15.84
N ASP A 19 24.73 -0.27 16.86
CA ASP A 19 24.76 -1.73 16.77
C ASP A 19 23.78 -2.38 17.76
N GLN A 20 22.48 -2.24 17.49
CA GLN A 20 21.44 -2.72 18.40
C GLN A 20 21.56 -4.25 18.67
N PRO A 21 21.75 -4.68 19.92
CA PRO A 21 21.90 -6.09 20.25
C PRO A 21 20.65 -6.91 19.88
N GLY A 22 20.85 -8.11 19.33
CA GLY A 22 19.76 -9.04 19.04
C GLY A 22 18.83 -8.66 17.88
N LYS A 23 18.99 -7.48 17.26
CA LYS A 23 18.23 -7.06 16.07
C LYS A 23 19.10 -7.05 14.81
N SER A 24 18.48 -7.36 13.68
CA SER A 24 19.11 -7.29 12.35
C SER A 24 19.20 -5.85 11.81
N VAL A 25 18.46 -4.92 12.40
CA VAL A 25 18.41 -3.49 12.05
C VAL A 25 18.41 -2.65 13.33
N ASN A 26 18.91 -1.42 13.23
CA ASN A 26 18.84 -0.43 14.30
C ASN A 26 17.47 0.29 14.27
N THR A 27 16.82 0.47 15.42
CA THR A 27 15.52 1.15 15.56
C THR A 27 15.52 2.22 16.66
N MET A 28 14.77 3.30 16.48
CA MET A 28 14.57 4.38 17.43
C MET A 28 13.38 4.04 18.35
N GLY A 29 13.70 3.44 19.50
CA GLY A 29 12.78 3.15 20.59
C GLY A 29 13.48 3.37 21.94
N ARG A 30 12.94 2.83 23.03
CA ARG A 30 13.49 3.08 24.38
C ARG A 30 14.99 2.80 24.53
N ASP A 31 15.49 1.67 24.01
CA ASP A 31 16.92 1.32 24.09
C ASP A 31 17.80 2.34 23.35
N TYR A 32 17.30 2.90 22.24
CA TYR A 32 18.00 3.95 21.51
C TYR A 32 18.01 5.24 22.32
N ASP A 33 16.88 5.64 22.89
CA ASP A 33 16.78 6.88 23.65
C ASP A 33 17.75 6.90 24.84
N GLU A 34 17.85 5.79 25.57
CA GLU A 34 18.82 5.63 26.67
C GLU A 34 20.26 5.69 26.16
N ALA A 35 20.59 4.85 25.16
CA ALA A 35 21.94 4.76 24.64
C ALA A 35 22.42 6.06 23.97
N MET A 36 21.55 6.74 23.24
CA MET A 36 21.86 7.97 22.52
C MET A 36 22.10 9.13 23.49
N ARG A 37 21.29 9.26 24.55
CA ARG A 37 21.54 10.25 25.60
C ARG A 37 22.88 10.00 26.29
N ALA A 38 23.15 8.76 26.68
CA ALA A 38 24.41 8.40 27.32
C ALA A 38 25.62 8.68 26.41
N ALA A 39 25.56 8.26 25.14
CA ALA A 39 26.62 8.45 24.18
C ALA A 39 26.89 9.95 23.90
N VAL A 40 25.85 10.75 23.74
CA VAL A 40 26.03 12.19 23.49
C VAL A 40 26.58 12.92 24.73
N THR A 41 26.16 12.56 25.94
CA THR A 41 26.76 13.08 27.18
C THR A 41 28.24 12.75 27.27
N GLU A 42 28.63 11.51 26.94
CA GLU A 42 30.04 11.11 26.90
C GLU A 42 30.82 11.89 25.83
N LEU A 43 30.24 12.06 24.64
CA LEU A 43 30.85 12.86 23.57
C LEU A 43 31.07 14.32 23.98
N GLN A 44 30.11 14.95 24.67
CA GLN A 44 30.28 16.30 25.22
C GLN A 44 31.49 16.36 26.16
N ALA A 45 31.59 15.42 27.10
CA ALA A 45 32.72 15.34 28.02
C ALA A 45 34.06 15.12 27.29
N MET A 46 34.08 14.28 26.23
CA MET A 46 35.27 14.05 25.42
C MET A 46 35.70 15.30 24.64
N VAL A 47 34.74 16.08 24.12
CA VAL A 47 35.02 17.35 23.42
C VAL A 47 35.53 18.41 24.39
N GLU A 48 34.90 18.55 25.56
CA GLU A 48 35.33 19.47 26.63
C GLU A 48 36.74 19.14 27.17
N ALA A 49 37.07 17.85 27.30
CA ALA A 49 38.40 17.40 27.70
C ALA A 49 39.49 17.66 26.64
N GLY A 50 39.09 17.97 25.40
CA GLY A 50 39.98 18.26 24.28
C GLY A 50 40.50 17.03 23.54
N GLY A 51 41.03 17.29 22.33
CA GLY A 51 41.62 16.24 21.49
C GLY A 51 40.61 15.41 20.67
N VAL A 52 39.33 15.79 20.65
CA VAL A 52 38.36 15.34 19.64
C VAL A 52 38.42 16.30 18.47
N LYS A 53 38.58 15.76 17.25
CA LYS A 53 38.66 16.52 15.99
C LYS A 53 37.39 16.45 15.16
N GLY A 54 36.49 15.53 15.49
CA GLY A 54 35.19 15.37 14.86
C GLY A 54 34.54 14.05 15.25
N ILE A 55 33.28 13.90 14.88
CA ILE A 55 32.46 12.72 15.15
C ILE A 55 32.09 12.06 13.83
N TYR A 56 32.27 10.74 13.74
CA TYR A 56 31.84 9.93 12.61
C TYR A 56 30.69 9.01 13.01
N VAL A 57 29.48 9.31 12.56
CA VAL A 57 28.29 8.50 12.82
C VAL A 57 28.19 7.38 11.78
N ARG A 58 28.06 6.13 12.21
CA ARG A 58 27.87 4.99 11.30
C ARG A 58 27.08 3.85 11.93
N SER A 59 26.69 2.90 11.09
CA SER A 59 26.12 1.63 11.54
C SER A 59 27.20 0.56 11.68
N GLY A 60 27.04 -0.33 12.66
CA GLY A 60 27.74 -1.60 12.76
C GLY A 60 27.00 -2.76 12.09
N LYS A 61 25.77 -2.54 11.60
CA LYS A 61 24.98 -3.56 10.90
C LYS A 61 25.37 -3.61 9.41
N PRO A 62 25.59 -4.81 8.83
CA PRO A 62 25.97 -4.94 7.42
C PRO A 62 24.80 -4.56 6.49
N GLY A 63 25.05 -3.64 5.56
CA GLY A 63 24.07 -3.24 4.54
C GLY A 63 22.80 -2.57 5.07
N GLN A 64 22.81 -2.12 6.32
CA GLN A 64 21.67 -1.49 7.00
C GLN A 64 22.17 -0.35 7.87
N PHE A 65 21.66 0.86 7.64
CA PHE A 65 21.98 1.98 8.50
C PHE A 65 21.04 2.01 9.71
N PHE A 66 19.76 2.33 9.47
CA PHE A 66 18.77 2.54 10.53
C PHE A 66 17.34 2.51 9.98
N ALA A 67 16.44 1.76 10.63
CA ALA A 67 15.11 1.42 10.11
C ALA A 67 13.95 2.35 10.55
N GLY A 68 14.23 3.37 11.37
CA GLY A 68 13.25 4.36 11.85
C GLY A 68 12.74 4.05 13.26
N GLY A 69 11.56 4.59 13.61
CA GLY A 69 10.92 4.41 14.93
C GLY A 69 10.43 2.99 15.20
N ASP A 70 10.36 2.59 16.48
CA ASP A 70 9.77 1.31 16.88
C ASP A 70 8.23 1.39 16.88
N ILE A 71 7.62 1.05 15.73
CA ILE A 71 6.17 1.14 15.52
C ILE A 71 5.38 0.24 16.49
N LYS A 72 5.96 -0.86 16.97
CA LYS A 72 5.27 -1.75 17.92
C LYS A 72 5.02 -1.03 19.24
N GLU A 73 6.02 -0.31 19.76
CA GLU A 73 5.86 0.49 20.99
C GLU A 73 4.79 1.59 20.80
N MET A 74 4.70 2.19 19.61
CA MET A 74 3.68 3.20 19.30
C MET A 74 2.26 2.63 19.28
N LEU A 75 2.07 1.40 18.78
CA LEU A 75 0.76 0.75 18.71
C LEU A 75 0.19 0.37 20.08
N GLU A 76 1.06 0.15 21.08
CA GLU A 76 0.69 -0.17 22.46
C GLU A 76 0.25 1.06 23.27
N MET A 77 0.44 2.28 22.76
CA MET A 77 0.10 3.51 23.47
C MET A 77 -1.42 3.64 23.68
N ASP A 78 -1.84 4.42 24.66
CA ASP A 78 -3.23 4.87 24.77
C ASP A 78 -3.46 6.05 23.82
N LEU A 79 -4.56 6.05 23.05
CA LEU A 79 -4.95 7.19 22.19
C LEU A 79 -5.69 8.28 22.97
N LYS A 80 -6.21 7.97 24.16
CA LYS A 80 -6.93 8.91 25.02
C LYS A 80 -6.25 9.10 26.38
N PRO A 81 -4.93 9.38 26.41
CA PRO A 81 -4.21 9.55 27.66
C PRO A 81 -4.69 10.79 28.41
N SER A 82 -4.46 10.81 29.72
CA SER A 82 -4.69 12.00 30.55
C SER A 82 -3.80 13.17 30.11
N GLU A 83 -4.19 14.41 30.44
CA GLU A 83 -3.38 15.59 30.11
C GLU A 83 -1.96 15.52 30.68
N ALA A 84 -1.80 15.03 31.91
CA ALA A 84 -0.47 14.81 32.52
C ALA A 84 0.37 13.84 31.70
N LYS A 85 -0.23 12.76 31.18
CA LYS A 85 0.47 11.81 30.32
C LYS A 85 0.79 12.39 28.94
N LYS A 86 -0.06 13.25 28.37
CA LYS A 86 0.27 13.98 27.13
C LYS A 86 1.48 14.88 27.30
N THR A 87 1.59 15.58 28.44
CA THR A 87 2.77 16.39 28.77
C THR A 87 4.02 15.52 28.84
N GLU A 88 3.98 14.41 29.56
CA GLU A 88 5.09 13.45 29.65
C GLU A 88 5.49 12.91 28.26
N MET A 89 4.52 12.56 27.41
CA MET A 89 4.77 12.10 26.04
C MET A 89 5.43 13.18 25.18
N TYR A 90 4.97 14.43 25.27
CA TYR A 90 5.58 15.55 24.57
C TYR A 90 7.03 15.78 25.03
N GLU A 91 7.28 15.75 26.34
CA GLU A 91 8.63 15.85 26.90
C GLU A 91 9.52 14.70 26.44
N GLY A 92 8.98 13.48 26.35
CA GLY A 92 9.65 12.32 25.76
C GLY A 92 10.05 12.57 24.30
N VAL A 93 9.12 13.05 23.46
CA VAL A 93 9.41 13.42 22.06
C VAL A 93 10.54 14.45 21.99
N MET A 94 10.51 15.49 22.84
CA MET A 94 11.58 16.49 22.88
C MET A 94 12.90 15.91 23.39
N ALA A 95 12.87 14.98 24.34
CA ALA A 95 14.05 14.30 24.87
C ALA A 95 14.70 13.36 23.85
N THR A 96 13.94 12.75 22.93
CA THR A 96 14.47 11.99 21.79
C THR A 96 15.18 12.90 20.78
N LYS A 97 14.71 14.15 20.63
CA LYS A 97 15.28 15.13 19.70
C LYS A 97 16.55 15.79 20.20
N ALA A 98 16.63 16.04 21.51
CA ALA A 98 17.70 16.83 22.12
C ALA A 98 19.12 16.33 21.76
N PRO A 99 19.45 15.02 21.80
CA PRO A 99 20.77 14.52 21.43
C PRO A 99 21.17 14.86 19.98
N LEU A 100 20.21 14.89 19.04
CA LEU A 100 20.48 15.25 17.65
C LEU A 100 20.85 16.73 17.54
N ARG A 101 20.14 17.61 18.25
CA ARG A 101 20.46 19.04 18.30
C ARG A 101 21.81 19.31 18.99
N THR A 102 22.15 18.51 20.01
CA THR A 102 23.46 18.58 20.65
C THR A 102 24.57 18.18 19.69
N LEU A 103 24.40 17.13 18.87
CA LEU A 103 25.39 16.75 17.86
C LEU A 103 25.62 17.85 16.81
N GLU A 104 24.55 18.54 16.38
CA GLU A 104 24.65 19.68 15.45
C GLU A 104 25.47 20.84 16.01
N THR A 105 25.33 21.11 17.31
CA THR A 105 25.90 22.31 17.95
C THR A 105 27.11 22.00 18.83
N LEU A 106 27.65 20.78 18.77
CA LEU A 106 28.72 20.28 19.63
C LEU A 106 30.05 21.05 19.49
N GLY A 107 30.22 21.83 18.42
CA GLY A 107 31.44 22.62 18.17
C GLY A 107 32.57 21.84 17.49
N VAL A 108 32.29 20.64 16.97
CA VAL A 108 33.20 19.83 16.15
C VAL A 108 32.45 19.31 14.92
N PRO A 109 33.13 19.03 13.79
CA PRO A 109 32.48 18.47 12.61
C PRO A 109 31.87 17.10 12.89
N VAL A 110 30.72 16.84 12.28
CA VAL A 110 29.98 15.57 12.41
C VAL A 110 29.64 15.08 11.02
N ALA A 111 30.21 13.95 10.60
CA ALA A 111 29.87 13.30 9.35
C ALA A 111 29.15 11.98 9.60
N VAL A 112 28.28 11.57 8.67
CA VAL A 112 27.61 10.27 8.70
C VAL A 112 27.91 9.46 7.45
N GLY A 113 28.11 8.15 7.64
CA GLY A 113 28.25 7.16 6.57
C GLY A 113 27.01 6.26 6.48
N LEU A 114 26.36 6.24 5.32
CA LEU A 114 25.16 5.44 5.04
C LEU A 114 25.54 4.21 4.21
N ASN A 115 25.79 3.09 4.89
CA ASN A 115 26.14 1.80 4.28
C ASN A 115 24.90 0.99 3.80
N GLY A 116 23.70 1.47 4.10
CA GLY A 116 22.43 0.82 3.80
C GLY A 116 21.27 1.80 3.91
N PRO A 117 20.02 1.34 3.71
CA PRO A 117 18.84 2.20 3.79
C PRO A 117 18.80 3.03 5.07
N ALA A 118 18.57 4.33 4.93
CA ALA A 118 18.37 5.27 6.02
C ALA A 118 17.01 5.94 5.83
N LEU A 119 15.98 5.38 6.47
CA LEU A 119 14.59 5.80 6.30
C LEU A 119 14.03 6.30 7.63
N GLY A 120 13.16 7.30 7.54
CA GLY A 120 12.51 7.92 8.68
C GLY A 120 13.50 8.46 9.71
N GLY A 121 13.37 8.07 10.98
CA GLY A 121 14.32 8.41 12.05
C GLY A 121 15.80 8.17 11.71
N GLY A 122 16.11 7.17 10.87
CA GLY A 122 17.46 6.97 10.35
C GLY A 122 17.97 8.12 9.48
N PHE A 123 17.10 8.67 8.64
CA PHE A 123 17.42 9.84 7.85
C PHE A 123 17.39 11.12 8.69
N GLU A 124 16.56 11.20 9.73
CA GLU A 124 16.56 12.33 10.68
C GLU A 124 17.90 12.44 11.43
N ILE A 125 18.50 11.30 11.83
CA ILE A 125 19.87 11.24 12.36
C ILE A 125 20.88 11.76 11.31
N ALA A 126 20.75 11.32 10.06
CA ALA A 126 21.67 11.74 9.00
C ALA A 126 21.56 13.25 8.71
N LEU A 127 20.35 13.81 8.72
CA LEU A 127 20.09 15.24 8.53
C LEU A 127 20.69 16.09 9.67
N ALA A 128 20.78 15.55 10.89
CA ALA A 128 21.45 16.22 12.01
C ALA A 128 22.97 16.28 11.87
N CYS A 129 23.59 15.48 10.99
CA CYS A 129 25.01 15.52 10.74
C CYS A 129 25.37 16.61 9.71
N HIS A 130 26.54 17.24 9.85
CA HIS A 130 27.03 18.29 8.94
C HIS A 130 27.36 17.76 7.54
N HIS A 131 27.83 16.52 7.45
CA HIS A 131 28.18 15.89 6.16
C HIS A 131 27.63 14.48 6.05
N ARG A 132 27.25 14.07 4.83
CA ARG A 132 26.47 12.85 4.57
C ARG A 132 27.05 12.14 3.35
N VAL A 133 27.71 11.01 3.59
CA VAL A 133 28.29 10.15 2.56
C VAL A 133 27.46 8.87 2.47
N ALA A 134 27.00 8.50 1.28
CA ALA A 134 26.20 7.28 1.09
C ALA A 134 26.80 6.37 0.02
N ILE A 135 26.74 5.05 0.25
CA ILE A 135 27.06 4.08 -0.79
C ILE A 135 26.06 4.22 -1.95
N ASN A 136 26.56 4.13 -3.19
CA ASN A 136 25.71 4.21 -4.36
C ASN A 136 24.57 3.16 -4.33
N GLY A 137 23.37 3.58 -4.72
CA GLY A 137 22.18 2.72 -4.72
C GLY A 137 21.42 2.63 -3.39
N VAL A 138 21.98 3.11 -2.27
CA VAL A 138 21.27 3.24 -0.99
C VAL A 138 20.03 4.11 -1.15
N GLN A 139 18.98 3.81 -0.39
CA GLN A 139 17.76 4.62 -0.34
C GLN A 139 17.69 5.47 0.93
N VAL A 140 17.28 6.72 0.76
CA VAL A 140 17.05 7.67 1.86
C VAL A 140 15.69 8.36 1.73
N GLY A 141 15.13 8.82 2.85
CA GLY A 141 13.90 9.61 2.85
C GLY A 141 13.07 9.46 4.13
N LEU A 142 11.94 10.16 4.17
CA LEU A 142 11.02 10.24 5.30
C LEU A 142 9.64 9.66 4.92
N PRO A 143 9.43 8.32 5.04
CA PRO A 143 8.23 7.65 4.56
C PRO A 143 7.04 7.65 5.54
N GLU A 144 7.12 8.34 6.68
CA GLU A 144 6.16 8.29 7.79
C GLU A 144 4.71 8.59 7.36
N ALA A 145 4.53 9.47 6.38
CA ALA A 145 3.21 9.82 5.83
C ALA A 145 2.46 8.61 5.26
N MET A 146 3.18 7.56 4.83
CA MET A 146 2.59 6.34 4.27
C MET A 146 1.98 5.41 5.32
N ILE A 147 2.29 5.64 6.60
CA ILE A 147 1.76 4.90 7.74
C ILE A 147 0.92 5.79 8.66
N GLY A 148 0.51 6.97 8.19
CA GLY A 148 -0.35 7.90 8.94
C GLY A 148 0.38 8.75 9.97
N LEU A 149 1.72 8.81 9.93
CA LEU A 149 2.55 9.63 10.82
C LEU A 149 3.26 10.76 10.05
N MET A 150 4.09 11.50 10.77
CA MET A 150 5.08 12.42 10.21
C MET A 150 6.43 12.18 10.89
N PRO A 151 7.55 12.69 10.34
CA PRO A 151 8.84 12.70 11.03
C PRO A 151 8.73 13.40 12.39
N GLY A 152 9.33 12.81 13.42
CA GLY A 152 9.19 13.25 14.81
C GLY A 152 10.51 13.63 15.49
N ALA A 153 11.64 13.35 14.86
CA ALA A 153 12.98 13.62 15.38
C ALA A 153 13.66 14.83 14.70
N GLY A 154 12.87 15.74 14.13
CA GLY A 154 13.31 17.01 13.51
C GLY A 154 13.44 16.96 11.99
N GLY A 155 12.98 15.89 11.34
CA GLY A 155 13.08 15.68 9.90
C GLY A 155 12.27 16.68 9.08
N VAL A 156 11.08 17.08 9.54
CA VAL A 156 10.28 18.10 8.86
C VAL A 156 11.02 19.42 8.92
N VAL A 157 11.46 19.82 10.11
CA VAL A 157 12.21 21.07 10.31
C VAL A 157 13.47 21.10 9.45
N ARG A 158 14.32 20.08 9.54
CA ARG A 158 15.59 20.06 8.79
C ARG A 158 15.39 20.06 7.28
N MET A 159 14.40 19.32 6.76
CA MET A 159 14.12 19.34 5.32
C MET A 159 13.54 20.68 4.86
N THR A 160 12.67 21.31 5.66
CA THR A 160 12.15 22.65 5.36
C THR A 160 13.27 23.68 5.30
N TYR A 161 14.21 23.65 6.25
CA TYR A 161 15.32 24.60 6.27
C TYR A 161 16.35 24.26 5.17
N LEU A 162 16.59 22.99 4.88
CA LEU A 162 17.55 22.63 3.84
C LEU A 162 17.06 22.89 2.40
N LEU A 163 15.76 22.69 2.13
CA LEU A 163 15.22 22.67 0.76
C LEU A 163 14.17 23.75 0.47
N GLY A 164 13.63 24.40 1.49
CA GLY A 164 12.44 25.24 1.38
C GLY A 164 11.13 24.46 1.46
N MET A 165 10.03 25.17 1.70
CA MET A 165 8.72 24.57 2.02
C MET A 165 8.17 23.67 0.90
N GLN A 166 8.21 24.14 -0.35
CA GLN A 166 7.56 23.45 -1.46
C GLN A 166 8.16 22.07 -1.73
N GLU A 167 9.50 21.98 -1.74
CA GLU A 167 10.21 20.72 -1.94
C GLU A 167 10.06 19.80 -0.72
N ALA A 168 10.14 20.35 0.50
CA ALA A 168 9.94 19.59 1.74
C ALA A 168 8.55 18.94 1.78
N ILE A 169 7.47 19.68 1.52
CA ILE A 169 6.09 19.16 1.44
C ILE A 169 5.99 18.04 0.38
N GLY A 170 6.56 18.27 -0.81
CA GLY A 170 6.50 17.31 -1.92
C GLY A 170 7.23 15.99 -1.63
N LEU A 171 8.27 16.01 -0.79
CA LEU A 171 9.04 14.83 -0.39
C LEU A 171 8.39 14.12 0.81
N ILE A 172 8.03 14.87 1.85
CA ILE A 172 7.57 14.32 3.14
C ILE A 172 6.12 13.82 3.03
N SER A 173 5.18 14.63 2.50
CA SER A 173 3.76 14.23 2.41
C SER A 173 3.51 13.02 1.51
N GLN A 174 4.42 12.78 0.55
CA GLN A 174 4.37 11.64 -0.37
C GLN A 174 5.26 10.47 0.09
N GLY A 175 5.96 10.61 1.22
CA GLY A 175 6.85 9.57 1.75
C GLY A 175 7.93 9.11 0.78
N LYS A 176 8.48 10.02 -0.04
CA LYS A 176 9.35 9.65 -1.15
C LYS A 176 10.65 9.02 -0.64
N ARG A 177 10.98 7.86 -1.23
CA ARG A 177 12.27 7.19 -1.05
C ARG A 177 13.14 7.48 -2.27
N LEU A 178 14.26 8.16 -2.06
CA LEU A 178 15.18 8.55 -3.12
C LEU A 178 16.37 7.61 -3.13
N LYS A 179 16.84 7.23 -4.33
CA LYS A 179 18.16 6.61 -4.46
C LYS A 179 19.24 7.66 -4.17
N ALA A 180 20.40 7.21 -3.66
CA ALA A 180 21.48 8.07 -3.23
C ALA A 180 21.86 9.15 -4.26
N ALA A 181 21.96 8.81 -5.55
CA ALA A 181 22.25 9.77 -6.61
C ALA A 181 21.19 10.90 -6.72
N GLN A 182 19.91 10.55 -6.62
CA GLN A 182 18.82 11.54 -6.67
C GLN A 182 18.79 12.42 -5.41
N ALA A 183 19.18 11.85 -4.26
CA ALA A 183 19.30 12.61 -3.01
C ALA A 183 20.51 13.56 -3.04
N LEU A 184 21.63 13.16 -3.67
CA LEU A 184 22.78 14.04 -3.92
C LEU A 184 22.38 15.23 -4.80
N GLU A 185 21.69 15.00 -5.92
CA GLU A 185 21.22 16.07 -6.82
C GLU A 185 20.32 17.10 -6.11
N LYS A 186 19.60 16.67 -5.06
CA LYS A 186 18.73 17.51 -4.24
C LYS A 186 19.42 18.17 -3.05
N GLY A 187 20.71 17.93 -2.83
CA GLY A 187 21.44 18.44 -1.66
C GLY A 187 21.10 17.74 -0.33
N LEU A 188 20.35 16.64 -0.38
CA LEU A 188 20.04 15.81 0.79
C LEU A 188 21.23 14.94 1.20
N LEU A 189 22.11 14.61 0.25
CA LEU A 189 23.43 14.01 0.48
C LEU A 189 24.51 14.93 -0.07
N HIS A 190 25.75 14.73 0.37
CA HIS A 190 26.88 15.53 -0.07
C HIS A 190 27.86 14.76 -0.93
N GLU A 191 27.99 13.45 -0.72
CA GLU A 191 28.95 12.62 -1.45
C GLU A 191 28.47 11.18 -1.61
N LEU A 192 28.87 10.54 -2.71
CA LEU A 192 28.65 9.11 -2.95
C LEU A 192 29.93 8.32 -2.79
N ALA A 193 29.79 7.10 -2.28
CA ALA A 193 30.88 6.13 -2.15
C ALA A 193 30.64 4.87 -3.00
N SER A 194 31.72 4.24 -3.45
CA SER A 194 31.64 2.96 -4.17
C SER A 194 31.28 1.80 -3.26
N ASP A 195 31.80 1.83 -2.03
CA ASP A 195 31.68 0.79 -1.03
C ASP A 195 31.88 1.39 0.38
N GLU A 196 31.83 0.53 1.39
CA GLU A 196 31.92 0.93 2.80
C GLU A 196 33.32 1.46 3.19
N ALA A 197 34.39 0.96 2.58
CA ALA A 197 35.75 1.44 2.85
C ALA A 197 35.95 2.86 2.29
N ASP A 198 35.50 3.10 1.05
CA ASP A 198 35.49 4.43 0.43
C ASP A 198 34.61 5.40 1.23
N MET A 199 33.46 4.95 1.71
CA MET A 199 32.55 5.75 2.55
C MET A 199 33.22 6.19 3.87
N HIS A 200 33.89 5.27 4.58
CA HIS A 200 34.64 5.58 5.79
C HIS A 200 35.76 6.60 5.51
N ALA A 201 36.54 6.37 4.44
CA ALA A 201 37.64 7.24 4.06
C ALA A 201 37.18 8.67 3.76
N LYS A 202 36.12 8.83 2.95
CA LYS A 202 35.54 10.13 2.59
C LYS A 202 34.99 10.90 3.78
N ALA A 203 34.20 10.23 4.63
CA ALA A 203 33.63 10.88 5.82
C ALA A 203 34.73 11.40 6.77
N LYS A 204 35.77 10.59 7.03
CA LYS A 204 36.90 11.00 7.88
C LYS A 204 37.76 12.08 7.22
N ALA A 205 37.98 12.02 5.90
CA ALA A 205 38.70 13.05 5.17
C ALA A 205 37.96 14.40 5.24
N TRP A 206 36.63 14.39 5.09
CA TRP A 206 35.81 15.59 5.21
C TRP A 206 35.88 16.19 6.62
N ILE A 207 35.80 15.37 7.66
CA ILE A 207 35.96 15.80 9.06
C ILE A 207 37.26 16.57 9.26
N LYS A 208 38.40 16.00 8.80
CA LYS A 208 39.72 16.63 8.94
C LYS A 208 39.82 17.97 8.21
N ALA A 209 39.14 18.10 7.07
CA ALA A 209 39.18 19.30 6.25
C ALA A 209 38.25 20.43 6.73
N ASN A 210 37.28 20.14 7.61
CA ASN A 210 36.22 21.10 7.99
C ASN A 210 36.08 21.23 9.52
N PRO A 211 37.11 21.68 10.26
CA PRO A 211 37.10 21.72 11.72
C PRO A 211 36.04 22.66 12.33
N ASP A 212 35.59 23.67 11.56
CA ASP A 212 34.63 24.68 12.03
C ASP A 212 33.22 24.48 11.43
N ALA A 213 32.90 23.26 10.98
CA ALA A 213 31.62 22.97 10.34
C ALA A 213 30.43 23.29 11.25
N LYS A 214 29.39 23.89 10.65
CA LYS A 214 28.10 24.20 11.26
C LYS A 214 26.97 23.87 10.30
N GLN A 215 25.79 23.59 10.82
CA GLN A 215 24.59 23.47 10.00
C GLN A 215 24.27 24.79 9.30
N VAL A 216 23.66 24.71 8.11
CA VAL A 216 23.32 25.90 7.30
C VAL A 216 22.40 26.87 8.04
N TRP A 217 21.48 26.35 8.87
CA TRP A 217 20.54 27.14 9.66
C TRP A 217 21.14 27.76 10.93
N ASP A 218 22.37 27.36 11.30
CA ASP A 218 23.13 27.96 12.41
C ASP A 218 24.17 28.97 11.92
N GLN A 219 24.19 29.27 10.61
CA GLN A 219 25.06 30.29 10.03
C GLN A 219 24.41 31.67 10.11
N ASP A 220 25.24 32.70 10.28
CA ASP A 220 24.78 34.09 10.31
C ASP A 220 24.07 34.46 9.01
N ALA A 221 22.99 35.25 9.11
CA ALA A 221 22.16 35.71 8.00
C ALA A 221 21.51 34.58 7.15
N TYR A 222 21.43 33.35 7.66
CA TYR A 222 20.70 32.28 7.01
C TYR A 222 19.24 32.67 6.74
N GLN A 223 18.73 32.24 5.58
CA GLN A 223 17.34 32.35 5.18
C GLN A 223 16.90 31.01 4.59
N ILE A 224 15.66 30.61 4.86
CA ILE A 224 15.08 29.41 4.25
C ILE A 224 15.08 29.58 2.72
N PRO A 225 15.57 28.60 1.94
CA PRO A 225 15.50 28.66 0.49
C PRO A 225 14.07 28.92 -0.01
N GLY A 226 13.89 29.96 -0.83
CA GLY A 226 12.57 30.40 -1.30
C GLY A 226 11.77 31.23 -0.31
N GLY A 227 12.30 31.52 0.89
CA GLY A 227 11.71 32.42 1.88
C GLY A 227 10.60 31.81 2.73
N GLY A 228 10.04 32.62 3.63
CA GLY A 228 8.97 32.23 4.56
C GLY A 228 7.56 32.21 3.93
N PRO A 229 6.53 31.83 4.69
CA PRO A 229 5.16 31.70 4.18
C PRO A 229 4.48 33.02 3.83
N ASP A 230 4.99 34.15 4.34
CA ASP A 230 4.45 35.49 4.09
C ASP A 230 5.10 36.15 2.86
N GLU A 231 6.12 35.52 2.28
CA GLU A 231 6.78 36.00 1.06
C GLU A 231 5.85 35.90 -0.16
N PRO A 232 5.82 36.90 -1.05
CA PRO A 232 4.94 36.90 -2.23
C PRO A 232 5.05 35.65 -3.10
N ALA A 233 6.26 35.07 -3.21
CA ALA A 233 6.51 33.84 -3.97
C ALA A 233 5.78 32.60 -3.40
N ASN A 234 5.47 32.59 -2.11
CA ASN A 234 4.87 31.46 -1.41
C ASN A 234 3.38 31.63 -1.11
N GLN A 235 2.78 32.80 -1.38
CA GLN A 235 1.37 33.05 -1.06
C GLN A 235 0.40 32.07 -1.74
N GLY A 236 0.68 31.65 -2.97
CA GLY A 236 -0.12 30.63 -3.65
C GLY A 236 -0.08 29.27 -2.95
N LEU A 237 1.10 28.86 -2.46
CA LEU A 237 1.27 27.65 -1.66
C LEU A 237 0.52 27.78 -0.33
N THR A 238 0.70 28.87 0.41
CA THR A 238 0.08 29.06 1.73
C THR A 238 -1.45 29.16 1.65
N PHE A 239 -1.99 29.83 0.63
CA PHE A 239 -3.43 30.07 0.50
C PHE A 239 -4.18 28.85 -0.08
N PHE A 240 -3.67 28.24 -1.15
CA PHE A 240 -4.35 27.13 -1.84
C PHE A 240 -3.81 25.74 -1.45
N GLY A 241 -2.64 25.66 -0.82
CA GLY A 241 -2.02 24.41 -0.41
C GLY A 241 -2.89 23.54 0.50
N PRO A 242 -3.52 24.07 1.57
CA PRO A 242 -4.42 23.29 2.41
C PRO A 242 -5.58 22.68 1.62
N ALA A 243 -6.22 23.46 0.75
CA ALA A 243 -7.30 22.96 -0.11
C ALA A 243 -6.81 21.86 -1.07
N ASN A 244 -5.61 22.00 -1.63
CA ASN A 244 -5.01 20.97 -2.47
C ASN A 244 -4.75 19.66 -1.70
N VAL A 245 -4.25 19.74 -0.46
CA VAL A 245 -4.08 18.56 0.40
C VAL A 245 -5.43 17.91 0.69
N MET A 246 -6.45 18.69 1.04
CA MET A 246 -7.81 18.18 1.28
C MET A 246 -8.40 17.52 0.03
N VAL A 247 -8.19 18.06 -1.17
CA VAL A 247 -8.68 17.47 -2.43
C VAL A 247 -7.99 16.14 -2.71
N GLN A 248 -6.66 16.06 -2.52
CA GLN A 248 -5.87 14.86 -2.79
C GLN A 248 -6.12 13.73 -1.78
N THR A 249 -6.31 14.08 -0.51
CA THR A 249 -6.51 13.11 0.59
C THR A 249 -7.99 12.90 0.93
N LYS A 250 -8.88 13.64 0.26
CA LYS A 250 -10.31 13.77 0.61
C LYS A 250 -10.52 14.23 2.06
N ASN A 251 -9.50 14.86 2.65
CA ASN A 251 -9.42 15.24 4.06
C ASN A 251 -9.54 14.06 5.05
N LEU A 252 -9.17 12.86 4.62
CA LEU A 252 -9.24 11.62 5.43
C LEU A 252 -7.88 11.16 5.95
N MET A 253 -6.82 11.88 5.63
CA MET A 253 -5.45 11.53 6.01
C MET A 253 -4.84 12.65 6.85
N PRO A 254 -4.93 12.59 8.20
CA PRO A 254 -4.48 13.65 9.09
C PRO A 254 -2.98 13.97 8.93
N ALA A 255 -2.16 12.97 8.64
CA ALA A 255 -0.72 13.12 8.50
C ALA A 255 -0.32 14.18 7.46
N GLN A 256 -0.92 14.17 6.27
CA GLN A 256 -0.58 15.11 5.21
C GLN A 256 -1.00 16.54 5.57
N ASN A 257 -2.12 16.70 6.28
CA ASN A 257 -2.54 18.00 6.82
C ASN A 257 -1.53 18.49 7.88
N ALA A 258 -1.15 17.62 8.82
CA ALA A 258 -0.19 17.95 9.87
C ALA A 258 1.21 18.26 9.30
N ILE A 259 1.69 17.52 8.30
CA ILE A 259 2.95 17.79 7.62
C ILE A 259 2.91 19.15 6.95
N PHE A 260 1.85 19.46 6.19
CA PHE A 260 1.72 20.75 5.54
C PHE A 260 1.74 21.89 6.56
N ALA A 261 0.92 21.78 7.61
CA ALA A 261 0.84 22.79 8.66
C ALA A 261 2.18 22.95 9.40
N CYS A 262 2.83 21.84 9.76
CA CYS A 262 4.13 21.85 10.43
C CYS A 262 5.20 22.52 9.57
N VAL A 263 5.26 22.27 8.26
CA VAL A 263 6.24 22.92 7.37
C VAL A 263 6.02 24.43 7.36
N VAL A 264 4.77 24.87 7.20
CA VAL A 264 4.43 26.30 7.12
C VAL A 264 4.72 27.00 8.47
N ASP A 265 4.34 26.38 9.58
CA ASP A 265 4.57 26.96 10.92
C ASP A 265 6.04 26.94 11.33
N ALA A 266 6.78 25.87 11.00
CA ALA A 266 8.23 25.82 11.19
C ALA A 266 8.94 26.94 10.44
N ALA A 267 8.49 27.27 9.22
CA ALA A 267 9.06 28.34 8.41
C ALA A 267 8.78 29.76 8.92
N ARG A 268 7.98 29.93 9.99
CA ARG A 268 7.70 31.24 10.64
C ARG A 268 8.58 31.55 11.84
N VAL A 269 9.32 30.57 12.35
CA VAL A 269 10.00 30.67 13.65
C VAL A 269 11.48 30.31 13.51
N ASP A 270 12.24 30.50 14.59
CA ASP A 270 13.62 30.01 14.66
C ASP A 270 13.67 28.48 14.72
N PHE A 271 14.84 27.90 14.41
CA PHE A 271 15.01 26.45 14.31
C PHE A 271 14.62 25.71 15.60
N ASP A 272 15.02 26.20 16.78
CA ASP A 272 14.75 25.54 18.05
C ASP A 272 13.26 25.60 18.43
N THR A 273 12.59 26.72 18.11
CA THR A 273 11.13 26.81 18.22
C THR A 273 10.42 25.90 17.21
N ALA A 274 10.92 25.78 15.98
CA ALA A 274 10.38 24.88 14.97
C ALA A 274 10.44 23.40 15.43
N GLN A 275 11.51 23.00 16.12
CA GLN A 275 11.61 21.66 16.71
C GLN A 275 10.46 21.37 17.70
N LYS A 276 10.05 22.36 18.49
CA LYS A 276 8.90 22.25 19.42
C LYS A 276 7.57 22.20 18.67
N VAL A 277 7.43 22.94 17.56
CA VAL A 277 6.24 22.89 16.70
C VAL A 277 6.05 21.50 16.12
N GLU A 278 7.10 20.92 15.53
CA GLU A 278 7.05 19.56 14.98
C GLU A 278 6.70 18.53 16.05
N GLY A 279 7.26 18.63 17.26
CA GLY A 279 6.94 17.72 18.36
C GLY A 279 5.45 17.70 18.72
N ARG A 280 4.76 18.85 18.65
CA ARG A 280 3.31 18.94 18.90
C ARG A 280 2.49 18.29 17.80
N TYR A 281 2.83 18.55 16.53
CA TYR A 281 2.15 17.92 15.40
C TYR A 281 2.37 16.40 15.39
N PHE A 282 3.59 15.93 15.66
CA PHE A 282 3.90 14.51 15.75
C PHE A 282 3.09 13.83 16.87
N LEU A 283 3.06 14.41 18.08
CA LEU A 283 2.26 13.89 19.18
C LEU A 283 0.77 13.82 18.83
N SER A 284 0.23 14.80 18.10
CA SER A 284 -1.17 14.78 17.67
C SER A 284 -1.49 13.56 16.80
N LEU A 285 -0.56 13.15 15.93
CA LEU A 285 -0.72 11.96 15.09
C LEU A 285 -0.48 10.66 15.86
N LEU A 286 0.45 10.64 16.84
CA LEU A 286 0.62 9.46 17.71
C LEU A 286 -0.65 9.10 18.47
N LEU A 287 -1.48 10.09 18.79
CA LEU A 287 -2.76 9.94 19.49
C LEU A 287 -3.96 9.81 18.54
N ASP A 288 -3.72 9.74 17.23
CA ASP A 288 -4.77 9.67 16.23
C ASP A 288 -5.14 8.22 15.85
N GLN A 289 -6.44 7.94 15.74
CA GLN A 289 -6.94 6.60 15.40
C GLN A 289 -6.61 6.21 13.96
N THR A 290 -6.58 7.18 13.02
CA THR A 290 -6.21 6.93 11.62
C THR A 290 -4.75 6.50 11.53
N ALA A 291 -3.86 7.19 12.25
CA ALA A 291 -2.46 6.80 12.34
C ALA A 291 -2.31 5.36 12.88
N ARG A 292 -3.03 4.99 13.95
CA ARG A 292 -3.04 3.62 14.48
C ARG A 292 -3.47 2.57 13.46
N ASN A 293 -4.53 2.87 12.73
CA ASN A 293 -5.07 1.98 11.70
C ASN A 293 -4.07 1.78 10.55
N MET A 294 -3.46 2.87 10.08
CA MET A 294 -2.49 2.85 9.00
C MET A 294 -1.17 2.17 9.40
N MET A 295 -0.68 2.39 10.62
CA MET A 295 0.47 1.64 11.16
C MET A 295 0.18 0.15 11.24
N THR A 296 -1.00 -0.23 11.72
CA THR A 296 -1.41 -1.64 11.79
C THR A 296 -1.41 -2.29 10.41
N ALA A 297 -2.05 -1.67 9.42
CA ALA A 297 -2.15 -2.22 8.07
C ALA A 297 -0.82 -2.15 7.29
N PHE A 298 -0.28 -0.95 7.10
CA PHE A 298 0.81 -0.71 6.14
C PHE A 298 2.20 -0.97 6.70
N PHE A 299 2.35 -1.08 8.02
CA PHE A 299 3.59 -1.49 8.65
C PHE A 299 3.49 -2.94 9.12
N VAL A 300 2.67 -3.24 10.14
CA VAL A 300 2.69 -4.56 10.79
C VAL A 300 2.18 -5.68 9.87
N GLN A 301 0.95 -5.54 9.37
CA GLN A 301 0.33 -6.58 8.55
C GLN A 301 1.04 -6.73 7.20
N MET A 302 1.37 -5.62 6.54
CA MET A 302 2.12 -5.62 5.28
C MET A 302 3.51 -6.26 5.42
N GLU A 303 4.25 -5.98 6.51
CA GLU A 303 5.56 -6.61 6.75
C GLU A 303 5.44 -8.12 6.97
N ALA A 304 4.43 -8.56 7.73
CA ALA A 304 4.14 -9.97 7.94
C ALA A 304 3.83 -10.69 6.61
N LEU A 305 2.99 -10.10 5.77
CA LEU A 305 2.67 -10.65 4.44
C LEU A 305 3.90 -10.71 3.53
N ASN A 306 4.71 -9.66 3.51
CA ASN A 306 5.95 -9.63 2.73
C ASN A 306 6.96 -10.70 3.20
N LYS A 307 6.97 -11.02 4.49
CA LYS A 307 7.77 -12.13 5.05
C LYS A 307 7.18 -13.52 4.78
N GLY A 308 5.98 -13.59 4.22
CA GLY A 308 5.31 -14.83 3.88
C GLY A 308 4.51 -15.43 5.02
N ALA A 309 3.88 -14.62 5.88
CA ALA A 309 3.06 -15.10 7.00
C ALA A 309 1.96 -16.09 6.55
N SER A 310 1.39 -15.89 5.36
CA SER A 310 0.35 -16.75 4.79
C SER A 310 0.89 -17.79 3.81
N ARG A 311 2.22 -17.89 3.66
CA ARG A 311 2.82 -18.95 2.85
C ARG A 311 2.83 -20.26 3.67
N PRO A 312 2.38 -21.40 3.10
CA PRO A 312 2.47 -22.68 3.80
C PRO A 312 3.93 -23.06 4.11
N PRO A 313 4.18 -23.87 5.15
CA PRO A 313 5.51 -24.16 5.69
C PRO A 313 6.33 -25.15 4.83
N VAL A 314 6.35 -24.96 3.51
CA VAL A 314 7.18 -25.75 2.58
C VAL A 314 8.60 -25.18 2.59
N ALA A 315 9.60 -25.98 2.96
CA ALA A 315 10.96 -25.50 3.20
C ALA A 315 11.63 -24.89 1.95
N GLU A 316 11.42 -25.50 0.78
CA GLU A 316 12.02 -25.03 -0.48
C GLU A 316 11.25 -23.83 -1.04
N ARG A 317 11.98 -22.80 -1.48
CA ARG A 317 11.42 -21.64 -2.19
C ARG A 317 11.44 -21.90 -3.69
N PHE A 318 10.30 -21.70 -4.33
CA PHE A 318 10.18 -21.83 -5.77
C PHE A 318 10.65 -20.56 -6.49
N LYS A 319 11.32 -20.74 -7.63
CA LYS A 319 11.69 -19.65 -8.54
C LYS A 319 11.29 -20.02 -9.95
N CYS A 320 10.27 -19.35 -10.46
CA CYS A 320 9.81 -19.55 -11.84
C CYS A 320 10.82 -18.97 -12.82
N LYS A 321 11.29 -19.78 -13.77
CA LYS A 321 12.17 -19.36 -14.87
C LYS A 321 11.37 -19.19 -16.15
N LYS A 322 10.41 -20.08 -16.39
CA LYS A 322 9.53 -20.05 -17.57
C LYS A 322 8.06 -20.16 -17.17
N LEU A 323 7.27 -19.15 -17.53
CA LEU A 323 5.84 -19.02 -17.22
C LEU A 323 5.00 -19.18 -18.48
N GLY A 324 4.04 -20.10 -18.46
CA GLY A 324 2.99 -20.19 -19.48
C GLY A 324 1.81 -19.30 -19.11
N ILE A 325 1.25 -18.58 -20.09
CA ILE A 325 0.04 -17.77 -19.92
C ILE A 325 -0.92 -18.12 -21.05
N ILE A 326 -2.13 -18.54 -20.72
CA ILE A 326 -3.16 -18.94 -21.68
C ILE A 326 -4.24 -17.87 -21.73
N GLY A 327 -4.43 -17.27 -22.90
CA GLY A 327 -5.28 -16.10 -23.12
C GLY A 327 -4.43 -14.83 -23.20
N ALA A 328 -4.31 -14.28 -24.41
CA ALA A 328 -3.51 -13.08 -24.71
C ALA A 328 -4.36 -11.79 -24.70
N GLY A 329 -5.52 -11.84 -24.06
CA GLY A 329 -6.34 -10.65 -23.76
C GLY A 329 -5.66 -9.71 -22.75
N GLN A 330 -6.39 -8.68 -22.30
CA GLN A 330 -5.84 -7.63 -21.43
C GLN A 330 -5.14 -8.17 -20.17
N MET A 331 -5.76 -9.15 -19.49
CA MET A 331 -5.18 -9.73 -18.26
C MET A 331 -3.91 -10.52 -18.56
N GLY A 332 -3.95 -11.50 -19.46
CA GLY A 332 -2.78 -12.31 -19.78
C GLY A 332 -1.62 -11.51 -20.37
N ALA A 333 -1.90 -10.51 -21.21
CA ALA A 333 -0.88 -9.60 -21.72
C ALA A 333 -0.24 -8.74 -20.61
N GLY A 334 -1.04 -8.27 -19.64
CA GLY A 334 -0.53 -7.54 -18.47
C GLY A 334 0.36 -8.41 -17.57
N ILE A 335 -0.06 -9.66 -17.30
CA ILE A 335 0.74 -10.63 -16.53
C ILE A 335 2.05 -10.95 -17.26
N ALA A 336 2.00 -11.20 -18.57
CA ALA A 336 3.18 -11.44 -19.41
C ALA A 336 4.18 -10.29 -19.35
N THR A 337 3.66 -9.05 -19.39
CA THR A 337 4.48 -7.82 -19.32
C THR A 337 5.26 -7.75 -18.01
N ILE A 338 4.62 -8.00 -16.86
CA ILE A 338 5.30 -7.98 -15.56
C ILE A 338 6.30 -9.12 -15.42
N ALA A 339 5.93 -10.33 -15.84
CA ALA A 339 6.82 -11.49 -15.79
C ALA A 339 8.13 -11.21 -16.55
N ALA A 340 8.02 -10.65 -17.76
CA ALA A 340 9.18 -10.23 -18.55
C ALA A 340 10.01 -9.13 -17.86
N GLN A 341 9.38 -8.13 -17.23
CA GLN A 341 10.09 -7.11 -16.45
C GLN A 341 10.92 -7.70 -15.30
N LYS A 342 10.47 -8.80 -14.71
CA LYS A 342 11.14 -9.54 -13.64
C LYS A 342 12.14 -10.57 -14.15
N GLY A 343 12.36 -10.64 -15.47
CA GLY A 343 13.31 -11.54 -16.10
C GLY A 343 12.82 -12.97 -16.24
N ILE A 344 11.51 -13.22 -16.16
CA ILE A 344 10.89 -14.53 -16.36
C ILE A 344 10.61 -14.69 -17.86
N SER A 345 11.00 -15.83 -18.45
CA SER A 345 10.63 -16.17 -19.83
C SER A 345 9.15 -16.52 -19.89
N VAL A 346 8.42 -16.04 -20.90
CA VAL A 346 6.97 -16.18 -21.00
C VAL A 346 6.58 -16.83 -22.33
N VAL A 347 5.68 -17.80 -22.26
CA VAL A 347 4.92 -18.28 -23.42
C VAL A 347 3.51 -17.71 -23.30
N LEU A 348 3.18 -16.76 -24.17
CA LEU A 348 1.86 -16.13 -24.24
C LEU A 348 1.05 -16.82 -25.34
N LYS A 349 0.16 -17.72 -24.92
CA LYS A 349 -0.62 -18.58 -25.82
C LYS A 349 -2.04 -18.03 -26.01
N ASP A 350 -2.53 -18.02 -27.24
CA ASP A 350 -3.95 -17.76 -27.54
C ASP A 350 -4.51 -18.79 -28.54
N ILE A 351 -5.76 -18.65 -28.99
CA ILE A 351 -6.37 -19.55 -29.98
C ILE A 351 -5.80 -19.38 -31.40
N SER A 352 -5.16 -18.24 -31.67
CA SER A 352 -4.52 -17.94 -32.96
C SER A 352 -3.23 -17.15 -32.74
N GLN A 353 -2.31 -17.26 -33.70
CA GLN A 353 -1.04 -16.51 -33.65
C GLN A 353 -1.29 -15.00 -33.63
N GLU A 354 -2.29 -14.54 -34.40
CA GLU A 354 -2.69 -13.14 -34.45
C GLU A 354 -3.11 -12.60 -33.07
N ASN A 355 -3.93 -13.35 -32.33
CA ASN A 355 -4.33 -12.93 -30.97
C ASN A 355 -3.14 -12.91 -30.00
N ALA A 356 -2.25 -13.91 -30.08
CA ALA A 356 -1.04 -13.97 -29.27
C ALA A 356 -0.10 -12.79 -29.56
N ASP A 357 0.09 -12.44 -30.84
CA ASP A 357 0.90 -11.30 -31.28
C ASP A 357 0.28 -9.96 -30.85
N ARG A 358 -1.05 -9.86 -30.86
CA ARG A 358 -1.77 -8.70 -30.33
C ARG A 358 -1.54 -8.53 -28.82
N GLY A 359 -1.57 -9.63 -28.05
CA GLY A 359 -1.22 -9.60 -26.64
C GLY A 359 0.24 -9.21 -26.39
N LYS A 360 1.18 -9.70 -27.21
CA LYS A 360 2.59 -9.27 -27.16
C LYS A 360 2.75 -7.78 -27.51
N SER A 361 1.98 -7.26 -28.44
CA SER A 361 1.99 -5.83 -28.84
C SER A 361 1.54 -4.90 -27.70
N TYR A 362 0.69 -5.39 -26.78
CA TYR A 362 0.34 -4.63 -25.57
C TYR A 362 1.58 -4.35 -24.70
N ALA A 363 2.46 -5.34 -24.51
CA ALA A 363 3.70 -5.17 -23.77
C ALA A 363 4.61 -4.13 -24.44
N ASP A 364 4.72 -4.17 -25.77
CA ASP A 364 5.47 -3.17 -26.54
C ASP A 364 4.95 -1.75 -26.28
N ALA A 365 3.63 -1.54 -26.37
CA ALA A 365 3.01 -0.25 -26.12
C ALA A 365 3.21 0.22 -24.68
N PHE A 366 3.16 -0.69 -23.71
CA PHE A 366 3.44 -0.41 -22.30
C PHE A 366 4.88 0.12 -22.12
N PHE A 367 5.88 -0.58 -22.66
CA PHE A 367 7.28 -0.17 -22.55
C PHE A 367 7.58 1.13 -23.29
N THR A 368 7.00 1.33 -24.48
CA THR A 368 7.12 2.57 -25.26
C THR A 368 6.61 3.78 -24.45
N LYS A 369 5.47 3.64 -23.78
CA LYS A 369 4.96 4.67 -22.85
C LYS A 369 5.88 4.87 -21.65
N GLY A 370 6.55 3.82 -21.18
CA GLY A 370 7.55 3.89 -20.11
C GLY A 370 8.80 4.69 -20.52
N ILE A 371 9.30 4.50 -21.75
CA ILE A 371 10.43 5.23 -22.33
C ILE A 371 10.10 6.72 -22.48
N ALA A 372 8.92 7.05 -23.00
CA ALA A 372 8.47 8.44 -23.11
C ALA A 372 8.37 9.16 -21.75
N LYS A 373 8.29 8.41 -20.65
CA LYS A 373 8.27 8.91 -19.27
C LYS A 373 9.62 8.78 -18.54
N GLY A 374 10.69 8.36 -19.23
CA GLY A 374 12.02 8.13 -18.66
C GLY A 374 12.08 6.99 -17.62
N LYS A 375 11.10 6.08 -17.59
CA LYS A 375 11.02 4.99 -16.60
C LYS A 375 11.75 3.71 -17.04
N VAL A 376 11.95 3.52 -18.34
CA VAL A 376 12.54 2.32 -18.96
C VAL A 376 13.42 2.77 -20.11
N THR A 377 14.51 2.05 -20.38
CA THR A 377 15.41 2.31 -21.54
C THR A 377 15.03 1.44 -22.74
N GLU A 378 15.43 1.83 -23.94
CA GLU A 378 15.22 1.02 -25.16
C GLU A 378 15.85 -0.38 -25.05
N ASN A 379 17.07 -0.47 -24.49
CA ASN A 379 17.73 -1.76 -24.24
C ASN A 379 16.89 -2.63 -23.30
N LYS A 380 16.34 -2.05 -22.23
CA LYS A 380 15.52 -2.82 -21.28
C LYS A 380 14.20 -3.27 -21.91
N LYS A 381 13.59 -2.46 -22.77
CA LYS A 381 12.43 -2.86 -23.57
C LYS A 381 12.78 -4.05 -24.46
N ALA A 382 13.87 -3.99 -25.22
CA ALA A 382 14.29 -5.08 -26.11
C ALA A 382 14.53 -6.40 -25.34
N GLU A 383 15.20 -6.34 -24.19
CA GLU A 383 15.39 -7.50 -23.29
C GLU A 383 14.05 -8.11 -22.87
N CYS A 384 13.10 -7.30 -22.40
CA CYS A 384 11.80 -7.79 -21.94
C CYS A 384 10.98 -8.38 -23.10
N MET A 385 10.99 -7.74 -24.26
CA MET A 385 10.26 -8.23 -25.44
C MET A 385 10.82 -9.55 -25.98
N ALA A 386 12.12 -9.79 -25.84
CA ALA A 386 12.77 -11.05 -26.20
C ALA A 386 12.37 -12.21 -25.29
N LEU A 387 11.93 -11.93 -24.05
CA LEU A 387 11.46 -12.96 -23.12
C LEU A 387 10.04 -13.46 -23.43
N ILE A 388 9.25 -12.74 -24.22
CA ILE A 388 7.86 -13.08 -24.53
C ILE A 388 7.77 -13.80 -25.87
N LYS A 389 7.48 -15.09 -25.85
CA LYS A 389 7.12 -15.90 -27.03
C LYS A 389 5.60 -15.92 -27.19
N ALA A 390 5.09 -15.27 -28.24
CA ALA A 390 3.68 -15.39 -28.62
C ALA A 390 3.48 -16.70 -29.41
N SER A 391 2.47 -17.49 -29.05
CA SER A 391 2.20 -18.77 -29.70
C SER A 391 0.71 -19.09 -29.80
N ALA A 392 0.34 -19.91 -30.78
CA ALA A 392 -0.97 -20.56 -30.86
C ALA A 392 -0.93 -22.03 -30.40
N ASP A 393 0.25 -22.61 -30.23
CA ASP A 393 0.45 -24.04 -30.00
C ASP A 393 0.57 -24.35 -28.50
N TYR A 394 -0.19 -25.33 -28.03
CA TYR A 394 -0.07 -25.84 -26.66
C TYR A 394 1.29 -26.49 -26.40
N ALA A 395 1.91 -27.13 -27.40
CA ALA A 395 3.20 -27.82 -27.24
C ALA A 395 4.31 -26.90 -26.75
N ASP A 396 4.21 -25.59 -27.02
CA ASP A 396 5.16 -24.58 -26.54
C ASP A 396 5.12 -24.35 -25.02
N LEU A 397 4.11 -24.86 -24.32
CA LEU A 397 3.99 -24.80 -22.87
C LEU A 397 4.71 -25.94 -22.14
N GLY A 398 5.22 -26.95 -22.86
CA GLY A 398 5.69 -28.21 -22.26
C GLY A 398 6.79 -28.05 -21.19
N ASP A 399 7.71 -27.11 -21.39
CA ASP A 399 8.83 -26.79 -20.48
C ASP A 399 8.54 -25.60 -19.54
N CYS A 400 7.27 -25.18 -19.40
CA CYS A 400 6.89 -24.15 -18.44
C CYS A 400 6.84 -24.70 -17.00
N ASP A 401 7.54 -24.02 -16.09
CA ASP A 401 7.57 -24.38 -14.66
C ASP A 401 6.20 -24.17 -13.97
N PHE A 402 5.40 -23.26 -14.52
CA PHE A 402 4.11 -22.82 -14.01
C PHE A 402 3.25 -22.30 -15.17
N VAL A 403 1.93 -22.51 -15.13
CA VAL A 403 0.99 -22.01 -16.14
C VAL A 403 -0.15 -21.23 -15.48
N ILE A 404 -0.53 -20.08 -16.04
CA ILE A 404 -1.69 -19.27 -15.61
C ILE A 404 -2.69 -19.18 -16.77
N GLU A 405 -3.91 -19.62 -16.52
CA GLU A 405 -5.06 -19.48 -17.42
C GLU A 405 -5.80 -18.16 -17.17
N ALA A 406 -5.99 -17.38 -18.23
CA ALA A 406 -6.68 -16.09 -18.27
C ALA A 406 -7.61 -15.97 -19.49
N VAL A 407 -8.35 -17.03 -19.79
CA VAL A 407 -9.40 -17.11 -20.82
C VAL A 407 -10.76 -16.67 -20.26
N PHE A 408 -11.79 -16.70 -21.11
CA PHE A 408 -13.15 -16.29 -20.77
C PHE A 408 -13.72 -17.02 -19.55
N GLU A 409 -14.60 -16.34 -18.83
CA GLU A 409 -15.26 -16.81 -17.62
C GLU A 409 -16.40 -17.81 -17.94
N ASP A 410 -16.05 -18.91 -18.62
CA ASP A 410 -16.95 -20.01 -18.99
C ASP A 410 -16.36 -21.36 -18.55
N ARG A 411 -17.16 -22.14 -17.83
CA ARG A 411 -16.72 -23.42 -17.23
C ARG A 411 -16.29 -24.44 -18.28
N LYS A 412 -16.98 -24.53 -19.41
CA LYS A 412 -16.66 -25.50 -20.47
C LYS A 412 -15.37 -25.12 -21.17
N VAL A 413 -15.19 -23.82 -21.45
CA VAL A 413 -13.95 -23.31 -22.03
C VAL A 413 -12.77 -23.57 -21.10
N LYS A 414 -12.89 -23.22 -19.81
CA LYS A 414 -11.84 -23.47 -18.82
C LYS A 414 -11.53 -24.96 -18.68
N ALA A 415 -12.53 -25.82 -18.60
CA ALA A 415 -12.33 -27.27 -18.52
C ALA A 415 -11.60 -27.85 -19.75
N ALA A 416 -11.91 -27.38 -20.95
CA ALA A 416 -11.19 -27.78 -22.17
C ALA A 416 -9.72 -27.31 -22.14
N VAL A 417 -9.50 -26.04 -21.79
CA VAL A 417 -8.16 -25.47 -21.66
C VAL A 417 -7.31 -26.21 -20.61
N THR A 418 -7.89 -26.56 -19.46
CA THR A 418 -7.21 -27.36 -18.44
C THR A 418 -6.73 -28.68 -19.03
N LYS A 419 -7.59 -29.44 -19.71
CA LYS A 419 -7.24 -30.75 -20.31
C LYS A 419 -6.16 -30.64 -21.38
N ASP A 420 -6.30 -29.68 -22.29
CA ASP A 420 -5.34 -29.48 -23.39
C ASP A 420 -3.96 -29.07 -22.88
N THR A 421 -3.93 -28.23 -21.85
CA THR A 421 -2.68 -27.80 -21.20
C THR A 421 -2.04 -28.96 -20.44
N GLU A 422 -2.85 -29.69 -19.67
CA GLU A 422 -2.35 -30.76 -18.83
C GLU A 422 -1.80 -31.94 -19.63
N ALA A 423 -2.26 -32.13 -20.87
CA ALA A 423 -1.71 -33.12 -21.79
C ALA A 423 -0.26 -32.85 -22.24
N VAL A 424 0.24 -31.60 -22.09
CA VAL A 424 1.57 -31.19 -22.58
C VAL A 424 2.54 -30.78 -21.48
N ILE A 425 2.07 -30.21 -20.36
CA ILE A 425 2.95 -29.72 -19.30
C ILE A 425 3.44 -30.85 -18.39
N GLU A 426 4.67 -30.69 -17.88
CA GLU A 426 5.29 -31.61 -16.92
C GLU A 426 4.40 -31.94 -15.71
N SER A 427 4.46 -33.18 -15.21
CA SER A 427 3.64 -33.69 -14.09
C SER A 427 3.73 -32.82 -12.83
N SER A 428 4.88 -32.18 -12.61
CA SER A 428 5.16 -31.32 -11.44
C SER A 428 4.81 -29.84 -11.63
N SER A 429 4.39 -29.43 -12.83
CA SER A 429 4.00 -28.04 -13.12
C SER A 429 2.68 -27.70 -12.45
N VAL A 430 2.56 -26.45 -11.97
CA VAL A 430 1.32 -25.94 -11.35
C VAL A 430 0.48 -25.27 -12.42
N PHE A 431 -0.81 -25.59 -12.43
CA PHE A 431 -1.80 -24.93 -13.26
C PHE A 431 -2.63 -23.99 -12.38
N ALA A 432 -2.55 -22.70 -12.65
CA ALA A 432 -3.36 -21.70 -11.98
C ALA A 432 -4.44 -21.13 -12.90
N THR A 433 -5.61 -20.82 -12.37
CA THR A 433 -6.66 -20.08 -13.07
C THR A 433 -6.82 -18.67 -12.50
N ASN A 434 -6.95 -17.67 -13.37
CA ASN A 434 -7.21 -16.26 -13.05
C ASN A 434 -8.73 -15.93 -13.04
N THR A 435 -9.59 -16.93 -12.82
CA THR A 435 -11.03 -16.68 -12.60
C THR A 435 -11.25 -15.73 -11.42
N SER A 436 -12.33 -14.95 -11.45
CA SER A 436 -12.68 -13.99 -10.39
C SER A 436 -13.91 -14.40 -9.57
N ALA A 437 -14.65 -15.42 -10.04
CA ALA A 437 -15.91 -15.83 -9.40
C ALA A 437 -16.15 -17.35 -9.37
N LEU A 438 -15.58 -18.13 -10.30
CA LEU A 438 -15.86 -19.57 -10.39
C LEU A 438 -15.06 -20.33 -9.32
N PRO A 439 -15.71 -21.20 -8.51
CA PRO A 439 -15.02 -21.98 -7.50
C PRO A 439 -13.90 -22.85 -8.09
N ILE A 440 -12.72 -22.78 -7.49
CA ILE A 440 -11.51 -23.51 -7.90
C ILE A 440 -11.71 -25.01 -7.79
N SER A 441 -12.40 -25.47 -6.75
CA SER A 441 -12.65 -26.89 -6.52
C SER A 441 -13.52 -27.50 -7.62
N GLU A 442 -14.46 -26.73 -8.18
CA GLU A 442 -15.29 -27.17 -9.30
C GLU A 442 -14.49 -27.18 -10.61
N LEU A 443 -13.66 -26.15 -10.85
CA LEU A 443 -12.80 -26.11 -12.04
C LEU A 443 -11.73 -27.22 -12.03
N ALA A 444 -11.25 -27.60 -10.85
CA ALA A 444 -10.27 -28.66 -10.65
C ALA A 444 -10.80 -30.06 -11.02
N GLU A 445 -12.12 -30.26 -11.14
CA GLU A 445 -12.70 -31.54 -11.59
C GLU A 445 -12.27 -31.94 -13.01
N ALA A 446 -11.91 -30.94 -13.84
CA ALA A 446 -11.38 -31.18 -15.18
C ALA A 446 -9.89 -31.57 -15.19
N SER A 447 -9.18 -31.36 -14.09
CA SER A 447 -7.75 -31.64 -13.94
C SER A 447 -7.51 -33.11 -13.62
N VAL A 448 -6.49 -33.70 -14.25
CA VAL A 448 -5.97 -35.03 -13.88
C VAL A 448 -4.95 -34.96 -12.74
N ARG A 449 -4.56 -33.73 -12.31
CA ARG A 449 -3.62 -33.44 -11.22
C ARG A 449 -4.17 -32.32 -10.30
N PRO A 450 -5.35 -32.51 -9.67
CA PRO A 450 -5.99 -31.45 -8.88
C PRO A 450 -5.13 -30.94 -7.70
N ALA A 451 -4.15 -31.72 -7.23
CA ALA A 451 -3.16 -31.29 -6.25
C ALA A 451 -2.28 -30.11 -6.72
N ASN A 452 -2.09 -29.97 -8.03
CA ASN A 452 -1.32 -28.91 -8.68
C ASN A 452 -2.23 -27.83 -9.30
N PHE A 453 -3.53 -27.88 -9.06
CA PHE A 453 -4.51 -26.92 -9.56
C PHE A 453 -4.82 -25.87 -8.49
N ILE A 454 -4.73 -24.58 -8.83
CA ILE A 454 -4.90 -23.48 -7.86
C ILE A 454 -5.57 -22.25 -8.49
N GLY A 455 -6.19 -21.39 -7.69
CA GLY A 455 -6.59 -20.06 -8.14
C GLY A 455 -5.48 -19.04 -7.95
N MET A 456 -5.25 -18.18 -8.94
CA MET A 456 -4.33 -17.04 -8.84
C MET A 456 -4.98 -15.84 -9.51
N HIS A 457 -5.81 -15.13 -8.73
CA HIS A 457 -6.64 -14.03 -9.19
C HIS A 457 -5.87 -12.70 -9.14
N PHE A 458 -5.55 -12.18 -10.32
CA PHE A 458 -4.95 -10.86 -10.55
C PHE A 458 -6.04 -9.81 -10.78
N PHE A 459 -5.75 -8.58 -10.35
CA PHE A 459 -6.66 -7.44 -10.50
C PHE A 459 -6.28 -6.59 -11.71
N SER A 460 -7.28 -6.16 -12.49
CA SER A 460 -7.05 -5.36 -13.69
C SER A 460 -6.84 -3.87 -13.37
N PRO A 461 -5.87 -3.18 -14.02
CA PRO A 461 -4.84 -3.72 -14.90
C PRO A 461 -3.72 -4.44 -14.13
N ALA A 462 -3.36 -5.65 -14.57
CA ALA A 462 -2.43 -6.52 -13.85
C ALA A 462 -1.07 -5.85 -13.60
N GLU A 463 -0.58 -5.01 -14.50
CA GLU A 463 0.70 -4.30 -14.41
C GLU A 463 0.75 -3.17 -13.37
N LYS A 464 -0.41 -2.77 -12.85
CA LYS A 464 -0.53 -1.69 -11.86
C LYS A 464 -1.02 -2.16 -10.51
N MET A 465 -1.97 -3.10 -10.50
CA MET A 465 -2.60 -3.53 -9.25
C MET A 465 -1.62 -4.38 -8.44
N PRO A 466 -1.37 -4.05 -7.17
CA PRO A 466 -0.30 -4.69 -6.41
C PRO A 466 -0.69 -6.05 -5.81
N LEU A 467 -1.99 -6.33 -5.65
CA LEU A 467 -2.50 -7.55 -5.01
C LEU A 467 -2.60 -8.73 -5.99
N VAL A 468 -2.39 -9.95 -5.48
CA VAL A 468 -2.86 -11.21 -6.07
C VAL A 468 -3.58 -12.01 -4.98
N GLU A 469 -4.80 -12.45 -5.25
CA GLU A 469 -5.54 -13.34 -4.37
C GLU A 469 -5.27 -14.79 -4.79
N ILE A 470 -4.67 -15.59 -3.91
CA ILE A 470 -4.33 -16.99 -4.18
C ILE A 470 -5.38 -17.86 -3.49
N ILE A 471 -6.07 -18.68 -4.27
CA ILE A 471 -7.23 -19.43 -3.82
C ILE A 471 -6.90 -20.91 -3.72
N ARG A 472 -7.00 -21.45 -2.50
CA ARG A 472 -6.81 -22.86 -2.19
C ARG A 472 -8.10 -23.64 -2.46
N GLY A 473 -8.10 -24.45 -3.51
CA GLY A 473 -9.14 -25.46 -3.74
C GLY A 473 -9.03 -26.60 -2.73
N LYS A 474 -10.09 -27.40 -2.59
CA LYS A 474 -10.15 -28.52 -1.62
C LYS A 474 -9.01 -29.53 -1.77
N LEU A 475 -8.56 -29.77 -3.00
CA LEU A 475 -7.49 -30.72 -3.31
C LEU A 475 -6.14 -30.06 -3.53
N THR A 476 -6.06 -28.72 -3.53
CA THR A 476 -4.80 -27.99 -3.77
C THR A 476 -3.78 -28.31 -2.67
N SER A 477 -2.60 -28.74 -3.10
CA SER A 477 -1.48 -29.06 -2.20
C SER A 477 -0.82 -27.82 -1.59
N ASP A 478 -0.16 -28.00 -0.46
CA ASP A 478 0.66 -26.94 0.15
C ASP A 478 1.83 -26.56 -0.76
N GLU A 479 2.37 -27.51 -1.54
CA GLU A 479 3.41 -27.26 -2.54
C GLU A 479 2.92 -26.34 -3.67
N ALA A 480 1.71 -26.57 -4.20
CA ALA A 480 1.14 -25.71 -5.24
C ALA A 480 0.88 -24.29 -4.71
N LEU A 481 0.36 -24.18 -3.49
CA LEU A 481 0.14 -22.91 -2.81
C LEU A 481 1.47 -22.18 -2.55
N ALA A 482 2.51 -22.87 -2.07
CA ALA A 482 3.84 -22.31 -1.87
C ALA A 482 4.44 -21.75 -3.17
N LYS A 483 4.32 -22.51 -4.27
CA LYS A 483 4.81 -22.09 -5.61
C LYS A 483 4.06 -20.86 -6.12
N ALA A 484 2.74 -20.82 -5.99
CA ALA A 484 1.93 -19.66 -6.40
C ALA A 484 2.27 -18.41 -5.58
N PHE A 485 2.47 -18.59 -4.27
CA PHE A 485 2.88 -17.51 -3.36
C PHE A 485 4.26 -16.95 -3.73
N ASP A 486 5.24 -17.83 -3.95
CA ASP A 486 6.59 -17.46 -4.36
C ASP A 486 6.60 -16.77 -5.73
N LEU A 487 5.78 -17.23 -6.68
CA LEU A 487 5.61 -16.58 -7.98
C LEU A 487 5.00 -15.18 -7.84
N ALA A 488 3.96 -15.00 -7.03
CA ALA A 488 3.38 -13.68 -6.77
C ALA A 488 4.44 -12.70 -6.21
N GLN A 489 5.24 -13.13 -5.23
CA GLN A 489 6.33 -12.32 -4.69
C GLN A 489 7.42 -12.04 -5.74
N GLN A 490 7.79 -13.03 -6.55
CA GLN A 490 8.75 -12.86 -7.64
C GLN A 490 8.27 -11.83 -8.68
N LEU A 491 6.96 -11.79 -8.95
CA LEU A 491 6.31 -10.79 -9.80
C LEU A 491 6.24 -9.40 -9.15
N GLY A 492 6.62 -9.26 -7.88
CA GLY A 492 6.52 -8.02 -7.11
C GLY A 492 5.09 -7.70 -6.69
N LYS A 493 4.25 -8.72 -6.54
CA LYS A 493 2.89 -8.61 -6.03
C LYS A 493 2.85 -8.93 -4.55
N THR A 494 1.81 -8.44 -3.88
CA THR A 494 1.43 -8.81 -2.51
C THR A 494 0.43 -9.96 -2.61
N PRO A 495 0.84 -11.21 -2.32
CA PRO A 495 -0.10 -12.32 -2.25
C PRO A 495 -0.92 -12.26 -0.95
N ILE A 496 -2.20 -12.60 -1.06
CA ILE A 496 -3.05 -13.01 0.07
C ILE A 496 -3.53 -14.44 -0.19
N VAL A 497 -3.82 -15.20 0.87
CA VAL A 497 -4.31 -16.58 0.74
C VAL A 497 -5.73 -16.68 1.25
N VAL A 498 -6.58 -17.32 0.45
CA VAL A 498 -7.99 -17.56 0.77
C VAL A 498 -8.35 -19.00 0.40
N ASN A 499 -9.33 -19.56 1.09
CA ASN A 499 -9.93 -20.83 0.73
C ASN A 499 -11.02 -20.63 -0.32
N ASP A 500 -11.26 -21.68 -1.11
CA ASP A 500 -12.21 -21.65 -2.20
C ASP A 500 -13.67 -21.46 -1.75
N ALA A 501 -14.31 -20.46 -2.33
CA ALA A 501 -15.72 -20.14 -2.17
C ALA A 501 -16.19 -19.34 -3.39
N ALA A 502 -17.50 -19.26 -3.63
CA ALA A 502 -18.03 -18.43 -4.71
C ALA A 502 -17.64 -16.96 -4.50
N GLY A 503 -16.94 -16.37 -5.48
CA GLY A 503 -16.40 -15.01 -5.37
C GLY A 503 -15.23 -14.83 -4.40
N PHE A 504 -14.69 -15.92 -3.85
CA PHE A 504 -13.52 -15.93 -2.95
C PHE A 504 -13.70 -14.97 -1.76
N PHE A 505 -12.68 -14.19 -1.42
CA PHE A 505 -12.82 -13.11 -0.45
C PHE A 505 -13.10 -11.78 -1.15
N THR A 506 -12.27 -11.40 -2.12
CA THR A 506 -12.31 -10.03 -2.66
C THR A 506 -13.59 -9.73 -3.44
N THR A 507 -13.93 -10.51 -4.46
CA THR A 507 -15.14 -10.32 -5.29
C THR A 507 -16.41 -10.42 -4.44
N ARG A 508 -16.46 -11.38 -3.51
CA ARG A 508 -17.55 -11.57 -2.55
C ARG A 508 -17.77 -10.32 -1.70
N VAL A 509 -16.72 -9.79 -1.09
CA VAL A 509 -16.81 -8.64 -0.17
C VAL A 509 -17.18 -7.36 -0.92
N ILE A 510 -16.53 -7.01 -2.04
CA ILE A 510 -16.88 -5.78 -2.79
C ILE A 510 -18.28 -5.84 -3.42
N GLY A 511 -18.75 -7.05 -3.73
CA GLY A 511 -20.08 -7.28 -4.28
C GLY A 511 -21.19 -6.73 -3.40
N THR A 512 -21.03 -6.73 -2.07
CA THR A 512 -22.05 -6.21 -1.14
C THR A 512 -22.19 -4.68 -1.25
N THR A 513 -21.09 -3.95 -1.38
CA THR A 513 -21.13 -2.49 -1.57
C THR A 513 -21.66 -2.08 -2.93
N ILE A 514 -21.29 -2.81 -3.99
CA ILE A 514 -21.88 -2.60 -5.32
C ILE A 514 -23.40 -2.83 -5.25
N SER A 515 -23.81 -3.90 -4.58
CA SER A 515 -25.22 -4.23 -4.38
C SER A 515 -25.95 -3.15 -3.60
N GLN A 516 -25.38 -2.66 -2.50
CA GLN A 516 -25.96 -1.57 -1.71
C GLN A 516 -26.08 -0.26 -2.51
N GLY A 517 -25.14 0.03 -3.41
CA GLY A 517 -25.27 1.15 -4.36
C GLY A 517 -26.49 0.99 -5.27
N GLY A 518 -26.71 -0.20 -5.84
CA GLY A 518 -27.88 -0.52 -6.66
C GLY A 518 -29.20 -0.49 -5.87
N ILE A 519 -29.20 -1.02 -4.64
CA ILE A 519 -30.36 -1.02 -3.75
C ILE A 519 -30.74 0.43 -3.40
N MET A 520 -29.79 1.27 -3.00
CA MET A 520 -30.05 2.69 -2.71
C MET A 520 -30.58 3.43 -3.95
N LEU A 521 -30.06 3.12 -5.14
CA LEU A 521 -30.59 3.69 -6.38
C LEU A 521 -32.05 3.28 -6.61
N GLU A 522 -32.40 2.00 -6.43
CA GLU A 522 -33.78 1.53 -6.55
C GLU A 522 -34.72 2.15 -5.50
N GLU A 523 -34.22 2.37 -4.28
CA GLU A 523 -34.94 3.09 -3.22
C GLU A 523 -35.17 4.58 -3.54
N GLY A 524 -34.61 5.09 -4.64
CA GLY A 524 -34.73 6.48 -5.09
C GLY A 524 -33.75 7.44 -4.42
N VAL A 525 -32.67 6.95 -3.81
CA VAL A 525 -31.61 7.80 -3.24
C VAL A 525 -30.85 8.49 -4.37
N ASN A 526 -30.49 9.76 -4.17
CA ASN A 526 -29.76 10.52 -5.17
C ASN A 526 -28.38 9.87 -5.47
N PRO A 527 -28.09 9.46 -6.72
CA PRO A 527 -26.84 8.77 -7.08
C PRO A 527 -25.60 9.64 -6.85
N VAL A 528 -25.73 10.98 -6.86
CA VAL A 528 -24.64 11.88 -6.49
C VAL A 528 -24.26 11.67 -5.02
N LEU A 529 -25.25 11.52 -4.12
CA LEU A 529 -24.99 11.30 -2.70
C LEU A 529 -24.37 9.91 -2.44
N ILE A 530 -24.78 8.88 -3.18
CA ILE A 530 -24.20 7.54 -3.09
C ILE A 530 -22.71 7.55 -3.44
N GLU A 531 -22.35 8.20 -4.55
CA GLU A 531 -20.97 8.29 -5.02
C GLU A 531 -20.13 9.24 -4.15
N SER A 532 -20.70 10.35 -3.68
CA SER A 532 -20.04 11.25 -2.73
C SER A 532 -19.81 10.58 -1.38
N ALA A 533 -20.76 9.78 -0.87
CA ALA A 533 -20.60 9.06 0.39
C ALA A 533 -19.47 8.03 0.29
N ALA A 534 -19.36 7.30 -0.83
CA ALA A 534 -18.24 6.41 -1.08
C ALA A 534 -16.90 7.17 -1.13
N ARG A 535 -16.86 8.32 -1.81
CA ARG A 535 -15.69 9.20 -1.86
C ARG A 535 -15.30 9.66 -0.46
N ASP A 536 -16.24 10.17 0.32
CA ASP A 536 -16.04 10.72 1.66
C ASP A 536 -15.72 9.64 2.70
N ASN A 537 -16.12 8.39 2.44
CA ASN A 537 -15.60 7.24 3.18
C ASN A 537 -14.14 6.92 2.82
N GLY A 538 -13.62 7.39 1.70
CA GLY A 538 -12.25 7.16 1.24
C GLY A 538 -12.12 6.25 0.02
N SER A 539 -13.20 5.61 -0.43
CA SER A 539 -13.18 4.68 -1.57
C SER A 539 -12.69 5.37 -2.85
N PRO A 540 -11.79 4.75 -3.63
CA PRO A 540 -11.24 5.35 -4.85
C PRO A 540 -12.29 5.53 -5.95
N ILE A 541 -13.31 4.68 -5.94
CA ILE A 541 -14.47 4.69 -6.84
C ILE A 541 -15.72 4.37 -6.03
N GLY A 542 -16.85 5.01 -6.35
CA GLY A 542 -18.13 4.65 -5.75
C GLY A 542 -18.76 3.41 -6.37
N PRO A 543 -19.82 2.87 -5.75
CA PRO A 543 -20.37 1.56 -6.12
C PRO A 543 -20.98 1.52 -7.53
N LEU A 544 -21.58 2.62 -8.01
CA LEU A 544 -22.16 2.69 -9.36
C LEU A 544 -21.04 2.81 -10.39
N GLY A 545 -20.01 3.61 -10.11
CA GLY A 545 -18.82 3.69 -10.94
C GLY A 545 -18.06 2.37 -11.02
N ALA A 546 -17.96 1.62 -9.92
CA ALA A 546 -17.23 0.36 -9.85
C ALA A 546 -17.80 -0.68 -10.81
N ILE A 547 -19.12 -0.88 -10.81
CA ILE A 547 -19.76 -1.87 -11.68
C ILE A 547 -19.77 -1.43 -13.16
N ASP A 548 -19.76 -0.12 -13.45
CA ASP A 548 -19.55 0.37 -14.82
C ASP A 548 -18.17 0.00 -15.38
N GLU A 549 -17.12 0.01 -14.53
CA GLU A 549 -15.77 -0.41 -14.91
C GLU A 549 -15.67 -1.93 -15.08
N ILE A 550 -16.35 -2.71 -14.23
CA ILE A 550 -16.41 -4.18 -14.35
C ILE A 550 -17.18 -4.62 -15.60
N SER A 551 -18.29 -3.93 -15.92
CA SER A 551 -19.33 -4.23 -16.93
C SER A 551 -20.65 -4.67 -16.29
N GLN A 552 -21.69 -3.85 -16.49
CA GLN A 552 -23.06 -4.19 -16.09
C GLN A 552 -23.60 -5.37 -16.90
N GLU A 553 -23.23 -5.51 -18.18
CA GLU A 553 -23.63 -6.66 -19.00
C GLU A 553 -23.08 -7.97 -18.42
N THR A 554 -21.83 -7.95 -17.95
CA THR A 554 -21.21 -9.12 -17.33
C THR A 554 -21.91 -9.48 -16.03
N ALA A 555 -22.14 -8.49 -15.14
CA ALA A 555 -22.87 -8.70 -13.90
C ALA A 555 -24.30 -9.24 -14.15
N TYR A 556 -24.99 -8.71 -15.16
CA TYR A 556 -26.31 -9.18 -15.56
C TYR A 556 -26.31 -10.64 -16.05
N LYS A 557 -25.36 -11.01 -16.91
CA LYS A 557 -25.19 -12.39 -17.39
C LYS A 557 -24.86 -13.35 -16.25
N ASN A 558 -23.98 -12.94 -15.33
CA ASN A 558 -23.65 -13.73 -14.14
C ASN A 558 -24.87 -13.94 -13.23
N GLY A 559 -25.68 -12.89 -13.02
CA GLY A 559 -26.93 -12.99 -12.27
C GLY A 559 -27.93 -13.96 -12.92
N LYS A 560 -28.05 -13.95 -14.25
CA LYS A 560 -28.87 -14.92 -14.98
C LYS A 560 -28.35 -16.35 -14.84
N GLN A 561 -27.04 -16.55 -14.88
CA GLN A 561 -26.45 -17.86 -14.68
C GLN A 561 -26.69 -18.36 -13.25
N ALA A 562 -26.46 -17.52 -12.25
CA ALA A 562 -26.73 -17.84 -10.85
C ALA A 562 -28.21 -18.21 -10.63
N LYS A 563 -29.14 -17.48 -11.26
CA LYS A 563 -30.57 -17.83 -11.26
C LYS A 563 -30.82 -19.21 -11.85
N ALA A 564 -30.27 -19.49 -13.03
CA ALA A 564 -30.41 -20.79 -13.66
C ALA A 564 -29.82 -21.93 -12.80
N ASP A 565 -28.70 -21.70 -12.13
CA ASP A 565 -28.05 -22.67 -11.25
C ASP A 565 -28.91 -22.96 -9.99
N VAL A 566 -29.49 -21.91 -9.39
CA VAL A 566 -30.42 -22.04 -8.25
C VAL A 566 -31.67 -22.82 -8.64
N GLU A 567 -32.28 -22.47 -9.77
CA GLU A 567 -33.46 -23.16 -10.31
C GLU A 567 -33.15 -24.62 -10.67
N ALA A 568 -31.97 -24.90 -11.24
CA ALA A 568 -31.50 -26.25 -11.54
C ALA A 568 -31.26 -27.09 -10.27
N GLN A 569 -30.94 -26.47 -9.14
CA GLN A 569 -30.85 -27.13 -7.82
C GLN A 569 -32.23 -27.32 -7.16
N GLY A 570 -33.33 -26.99 -7.84
CA GLY A 570 -34.68 -27.08 -7.30
C GLY A 570 -35.00 -26.05 -6.22
N LYS A 571 -34.18 -25.00 -6.09
CA LYS A 571 -34.40 -23.89 -5.16
C LYS A 571 -35.12 -22.74 -5.87
N VAL A 572 -35.83 -21.92 -5.11
CA VAL A 572 -36.53 -20.74 -5.65
C VAL A 572 -35.55 -19.58 -5.70
N TRP A 573 -35.44 -18.94 -6.86
CA TRP A 573 -34.70 -17.68 -6.98
C TRP A 573 -35.48 -16.54 -6.33
N GLU A 574 -34.86 -15.87 -5.37
CA GLU A 574 -35.45 -14.70 -4.73
C GLU A 574 -35.22 -13.44 -5.58
N ASP A 575 -36.31 -12.73 -5.85
CA ASP A 575 -36.25 -11.46 -6.56
C ASP A 575 -35.51 -10.41 -5.72
N ASN A 576 -34.54 -9.72 -6.34
CA ASN A 576 -33.70 -8.76 -5.63
C ASN A 576 -33.48 -7.47 -6.45
N ALA A 577 -33.33 -6.37 -5.73
CA ALA A 577 -33.18 -5.01 -6.26
C ALA A 577 -32.08 -4.91 -7.31
N VAL A 578 -30.92 -5.49 -7.03
CA VAL A 578 -29.74 -5.41 -7.91
C VAL A 578 -30.03 -6.03 -9.27
N SER A 579 -30.69 -7.19 -9.29
CA SER A 579 -31.07 -7.87 -10.54
C SER A 579 -32.06 -7.04 -11.35
N ARG A 580 -33.05 -6.41 -10.70
CA ARG A 580 -34.03 -5.53 -11.37
C ARG A 580 -33.37 -4.28 -11.95
N VAL A 581 -32.50 -3.62 -11.18
CA VAL A 581 -31.77 -2.43 -11.63
C VAL A 581 -30.88 -2.78 -12.83
N LEU A 582 -30.11 -3.88 -12.75
CA LEU A 582 -29.25 -4.32 -13.86
C LEU A 582 -30.05 -4.68 -15.11
N ASP A 583 -31.20 -5.37 -14.96
CA ASP A 583 -32.06 -5.72 -16.10
C ASP A 583 -32.55 -4.48 -16.84
N ARG A 584 -33.03 -3.46 -16.10
CA ARG A 584 -33.44 -2.18 -16.68
C ARG A 584 -32.27 -1.46 -17.35
N MET A 585 -31.13 -1.34 -16.68
CA MET A 585 -29.95 -0.69 -17.27
C MET A 585 -29.50 -1.37 -18.56
N VAL A 586 -29.40 -2.70 -18.58
CA VAL A 586 -28.88 -3.46 -19.72
C VAL A 586 -29.90 -3.57 -20.86
N ASN A 587 -31.16 -3.89 -20.57
CA ASN A 587 -32.16 -4.21 -21.59
C ASN A 587 -33.11 -3.06 -21.91
N GLU A 588 -33.57 -2.30 -20.91
CA GLU A 588 -34.49 -1.17 -21.13
C GLU A 588 -33.72 0.04 -21.68
N PHE A 589 -32.57 0.37 -21.08
CA PHE A 589 -31.82 1.58 -21.42
C PHE A 589 -30.61 1.33 -22.32
N GLY A 590 -30.22 0.07 -22.55
CA GLY A 590 -29.06 -0.28 -23.37
C GLY A 590 -27.70 0.14 -22.79
N ARG A 591 -27.65 0.42 -21.48
CA ARG A 591 -26.48 0.94 -20.76
C ARG A 591 -25.73 -0.19 -20.06
N ARG A 592 -24.73 -0.73 -20.75
CA ARG A 592 -24.05 -1.99 -20.41
C ARG A 592 -22.75 -1.84 -19.63
N GLY A 593 -22.34 -0.61 -19.33
CA GLY A 593 -21.08 -0.27 -18.67
C GLY A 593 -20.12 0.50 -19.57
N LYS A 594 -18.96 0.88 -19.02
CA LYS A 594 -18.00 1.79 -19.65
C LYS A 594 -17.47 1.29 -20.99
N VAL A 595 -17.15 0.00 -21.09
CA VAL A 595 -16.64 -0.62 -22.33
C VAL A 595 -17.65 -0.58 -23.48
N HIS A 596 -18.93 -0.35 -23.17
CA HIS A 596 -20.02 -0.17 -24.13
C HIS A 596 -20.46 1.30 -24.29
N GLY A 597 -19.68 2.25 -23.76
CA GLY A 597 -19.93 3.69 -23.89
C GLY A 597 -20.88 4.30 -22.84
N GLY A 598 -21.45 3.50 -21.94
CA GLY A 598 -22.39 4.02 -20.93
C GLY A 598 -22.92 2.99 -19.95
N GLY A 599 -22.94 3.34 -18.67
CA GLY A 599 -23.58 2.61 -17.57
C GLY A 599 -24.36 3.58 -16.68
N TYR A 600 -24.24 3.54 -15.36
CA TYR A 600 -24.77 4.62 -14.50
C TYR A 600 -24.16 5.98 -14.85
N TYR A 601 -22.92 5.98 -15.35
CA TYR A 601 -22.26 7.14 -15.92
C TYR A 601 -22.38 7.19 -17.44
N ALA A 602 -22.40 8.41 -17.98
CA ALA A 602 -22.06 8.69 -19.37
C ALA A 602 -20.55 8.91 -19.51
N TYR A 603 -19.96 8.32 -20.55
CA TYR A 603 -18.53 8.38 -20.84
C TYR A 603 -18.29 9.05 -22.19
N PRO A 604 -18.46 10.38 -22.30
CA PRO A 604 -18.24 11.09 -23.56
C PRO A 604 -16.77 11.01 -23.98
N GLU A 605 -16.52 10.77 -25.28
CA GLU A 605 -15.17 10.78 -25.82
C GLU A 605 -14.54 12.17 -25.64
N GLY A 606 -13.34 12.22 -25.05
CA GLY A 606 -12.62 13.46 -24.76
C GLY A 606 -13.24 14.34 -23.66
N GLY A 607 -14.35 13.94 -23.03
CA GLY A 607 -15.05 14.69 -21.99
C GLY A 607 -14.91 14.09 -20.59
N GLN A 608 -15.39 14.84 -19.58
CA GLN A 608 -15.48 14.32 -18.21
C GLN A 608 -16.70 13.39 -18.07
N LYS A 609 -16.48 12.23 -17.43
CA LYS A 609 -17.59 11.35 -17.04
C LYS A 609 -18.54 12.08 -16.09
N HIS A 610 -19.82 11.80 -16.22
CA HIS A 610 -20.86 12.35 -15.34
C HIS A 610 -22.00 11.33 -15.20
N LEU A 611 -22.77 11.40 -14.12
CA LEU A 611 -23.92 10.53 -13.92
C LEU A 611 -24.94 10.75 -15.04
N TRP A 612 -25.49 9.65 -15.56
CA TRP A 612 -26.47 9.71 -16.63
C TRP A 612 -27.77 10.37 -16.13
N PRO A 613 -28.24 11.45 -16.77
CA PRO A 613 -29.43 12.17 -16.31
C PRO A 613 -30.69 11.30 -16.22
N GLY A 614 -30.81 10.26 -17.05
CA GLY A 614 -31.95 9.35 -17.06
C GLY A 614 -32.09 8.49 -15.79
N LEU A 615 -31.08 8.43 -14.92
CA LEU A 615 -31.21 7.77 -13.62
C LEU A 615 -32.33 8.40 -12.77
N LYS A 616 -32.49 9.73 -12.84
CA LYS A 616 -33.55 10.42 -12.10
C LYS A 616 -34.92 9.97 -12.57
N ASP A 617 -35.16 9.99 -13.87
CA ASP A 617 -36.46 9.65 -14.44
C ASP A 617 -36.78 8.15 -14.22
N ALA A 618 -35.75 7.29 -14.27
CA ALA A 618 -35.91 5.85 -14.12
C ALA A 618 -36.16 5.39 -12.69
N PHE A 619 -35.51 6.00 -11.69
CA PHE A 619 -35.47 5.50 -10.31
C PHE A 619 -36.01 6.50 -9.26
N ALA A 620 -36.20 7.77 -9.64
CA ALA A 620 -36.74 8.80 -8.75
C ALA A 620 -37.71 9.76 -9.50
N PRO A 621 -38.71 9.24 -10.25
CA PRO A 621 -39.59 10.07 -11.09
C PRO A 621 -40.40 11.10 -10.29
N ASN A 622 -40.65 10.83 -9.00
CA ASN A 622 -41.40 11.69 -8.09
C ASN A 622 -40.48 12.54 -7.18
N GLY A 623 -39.18 12.59 -7.46
CA GLY A 623 -38.16 13.20 -6.60
C GLY A 623 -37.33 12.17 -5.86
N TYR A 624 -36.16 12.59 -5.39
CA TYR A 624 -35.26 11.73 -4.62
C TYR A 624 -35.78 11.51 -3.21
N LYS A 625 -35.54 10.31 -2.69
CA LYS A 625 -35.78 9.96 -1.30
C LYS A 625 -34.65 10.50 -0.43
N ASP A 626 -35.01 11.28 0.58
CA ASP A 626 -34.07 11.76 1.58
C ASP A 626 -33.87 10.69 2.67
N ILE A 627 -32.61 10.33 2.91
CA ILE A 627 -32.17 9.52 4.05
C ILE A 627 -30.95 10.20 4.69
N PRO A 628 -30.63 9.93 5.97
CA PRO A 628 -29.45 10.50 6.61
C PRO A 628 -28.18 10.19 5.81
N TYR A 629 -27.33 11.20 5.56
CA TYR A 629 -26.10 11.01 4.79
C TYR A 629 -25.15 9.99 5.44
N GLU A 630 -25.12 9.96 6.78
CA GLU A 630 -24.34 8.96 7.51
C GLU A 630 -24.88 7.54 7.30
N ASP A 631 -26.19 7.36 7.15
CA ASP A 631 -26.75 6.04 6.81
C ASP A 631 -26.29 5.62 5.40
N ILE A 632 -26.14 6.53 4.43
CA ILE A 632 -25.56 6.22 3.11
C ILE A 632 -24.10 5.77 3.25
N LYS A 633 -23.31 6.51 4.03
CA LYS A 633 -21.89 6.17 4.29
C LYS A 633 -21.76 4.82 4.96
N ASP A 634 -22.51 4.57 6.02
CA ASP A 634 -22.43 3.34 6.79
C ASP A 634 -22.93 2.15 5.99
N ARG A 635 -24.00 2.29 5.20
CA ARG A 635 -24.48 1.21 4.32
C ARG A 635 -23.38 0.70 3.41
N LEU A 636 -22.50 1.57 2.92
CA LEU A 636 -21.42 1.20 2.00
C LEU A 636 -20.23 0.52 2.69
N THR A 637 -19.92 0.82 3.95
CA THR A 637 -18.75 0.26 4.66
C THR A 637 -19.11 -0.90 5.58
N PHE A 638 -20.28 -0.86 6.22
CA PHE A 638 -20.75 -1.92 7.12
C PHE A 638 -21.05 -3.20 6.35
N CYS A 639 -21.72 -3.14 5.19
CA CYS A 639 -22.02 -4.34 4.41
C CYS A 639 -20.74 -5.12 4.02
N GLN A 640 -19.69 -4.41 3.59
CA GLN A 640 -18.38 -4.97 3.27
C GLN A 640 -17.72 -5.59 4.51
N SER A 641 -17.72 -4.88 5.63
CA SER A 641 -17.07 -5.34 6.86
C SER A 641 -17.78 -6.56 7.46
N LEU A 642 -19.12 -6.56 7.45
CA LEU A 642 -19.92 -7.69 7.89
C LEU A 642 -19.71 -8.91 6.98
N GLU A 643 -19.63 -8.72 5.67
CA GLU A 643 -19.35 -9.81 4.73
C GLU A 643 -17.94 -10.39 4.92
N ALA A 644 -16.95 -9.56 5.22
CA ALA A 644 -15.63 -10.04 5.58
C ALA A 644 -15.68 -10.92 6.84
N VAL A 645 -16.43 -10.51 7.87
CA VAL A 645 -16.63 -11.35 9.07
C VAL A 645 -17.31 -12.68 8.71
N ARG A 646 -18.32 -12.69 7.82
CA ARG A 646 -18.94 -13.95 7.34
C ARG A 646 -17.92 -14.84 6.63
N ALA A 647 -17.12 -14.25 5.73
CA ALA A 647 -16.06 -14.97 5.04
C ALA A 647 -15.04 -15.58 6.02
N MET A 648 -14.70 -14.89 7.12
CA MET A 648 -13.84 -15.44 8.18
C MET A 648 -14.53 -16.54 8.99
N GLU A 649 -15.80 -16.36 9.35
CA GLU A 649 -16.60 -17.36 10.07
C GLU A 649 -16.76 -18.66 9.26
N GLU A 650 -16.87 -18.54 7.94
CA GLU A 650 -16.95 -19.67 7.00
C GLU A 650 -15.59 -20.28 6.65
N GLY A 651 -14.48 -19.71 7.13
CA GLY A 651 -13.13 -20.18 6.84
C GLY A 651 -12.63 -19.85 5.43
N VAL A 652 -13.28 -18.93 4.71
CA VAL A 652 -12.79 -18.43 3.41
C VAL A 652 -11.51 -17.63 3.60
N ILE A 653 -11.40 -16.89 4.70
CA ILE A 653 -10.18 -16.16 5.05
C ILE A 653 -9.83 -16.40 6.52
N GLU A 654 -8.61 -16.84 6.75
CA GLU A 654 -8.17 -17.27 8.09
C GLU A 654 -7.26 -16.23 8.76
N ASN A 655 -6.62 -15.36 7.96
CA ASN A 655 -5.69 -14.35 8.44
C ASN A 655 -6.30 -12.94 8.35
N VAL A 656 -6.33 -12.23 9.48
CA VAL A 656 -6.85 -10.84 9.55
C VAL A 656 -6.03 -9.89 8.67
N GLY A 657 -4.71 -10.05 8.62
CA GLY A 657 -3.81 -9.27 7.78
C GLY A 657 -4.09 -9.45 6.29
N ASP A 658 -4.30 -10.69 5.84
CA ASP A 658 -4.72 -10.97 4.45
C ASP A 658 -6.02 -10.24 4.10
N GLY A 659 -7.01 -10.28 4.99
CA GLY A 659 -8.31 -9.66 4.71
C GLY A 659 -8.27 -8.14 4.74
N ASN A 660 -7.56 -7.55 5.71
CA ASN A 660 -7.36 -6.10 5.76
C ASN A 660 -6.62 -5.61 4.52
N ILE A 661 -5.45 -6.18 4.21
CA ILE A 661 -4.61 -5.76 3.09
C ILE A 661 -5.28 -6.07 1.75
N GLY A 662 -5.92 -7.23 1.63
CA GLY A 662 -6.74 -7.62 0.50
C GLY A 662 -7.86 -6.63 0.23
N SER A 663 -8.59 -6.22 1.28
CA SER A 663 -9.69 -5.26 1.14
C SER A 663 -9.21 -3.90 0.64
N ILE A 664 -8.07 -3.41 1.14
CA ILE A 664 -7.53 -2.10 0.74
C ILE A 664 -6.98 -2.16 -0.69
N MET A 665 -6.10 -3.13 -0.97
CA MET A 665 -5.31 -3.16 -2.21
C MET A 665 -6.02 -3.81 -3.39
N GLY A 666 -6.99 -4.70 -3.13
CA GLY A 666 -7.76 -5.40 -4.15
C GLY A 666 -9.01 -4.64 -4.54
N ILE A 667 -9.80 -4.25 -3.54
CA ILE A 667 -11.17 -3.72 -3.76
C ILE A 667 -11.36 -2.28 -3.33
N GLY A 668 -10.30 -1.61 -2.85
CA GLY A 668 -10.33 -0.18 -2.55
C GLY A 668 -11.12 0.18 -1.30
N PHE A 669 -11.17 -0.72 -0.30
CA PHE A 669 -11.70 -0.37 1.01
C PHE A 669 -10.94 0.82 1.60
N PRO A 670 -11.59 1.74 2.34
CA PRO A 670 -10.96 2.94 2.89
C PRO A 670 -9.63 2.71 3.64
N ALA A 671 -8.53 3.08 3.00
CA ALA A 671 -7.16 2.82 3.48
C ALA A 671 -6.90 3.39 4.89
N GLN A 672 -7.48 4.54 5.22
CA GLN A 672 -7.31 5.22 6.51
C GLN A 672 -7.98 4.47 7.68
N THR A 673 -8.85 3.51 7.40
CA THR A 673 -9.49 2.65 8.40
C THR A 673 -8.68 1.40 8.73
N GLY A 674 -7.61 1.11 7.96
CA GLY A 674 -6.76 -0.06 8.18
C GLY A 674 -7.32 -1.38 7.63
N GLY A 675 -8.46 -1.34 6.93
CA GLY A 675 -9.08 -2.53 6.31
C GLY A 675 -10.33 -2.99 7.05
N VAL A 676 -11.06 -3.93 6.46
CA VAL A 676 -12.40 -4.36 6.93
C VAL A 676 -12.47 -4.78 8.40
N TYR A 677 -11.48 -5.49 8.93
CA TYR A 677 -11.48 -5.91 10.34
C TYR A 677 -10.95 -4.82 11.26
N GLN A 678 -9.92 -4.10 10.83
CA GLN A 678 -9.36 -3.00 11.62
C GLN A 678 -10.38 -1.85 11.76
N ALA A 679 -11.23 -1.63 10.76
CA ALA A 679 -12.33 -0.69 10.83
C ALA A 679 -13.32 -1.03 11.95
N ILE A 680 -13.65 -2.33 12.12
CA ILE A 680 -14.50 -2.80 13.23
C ILE A 680 -13.79 -2.57 14.57
N ASN A 681 -12.51 -2.92 14.68
CA ASN A 681 -11.72 -2.68 15.89
C ASN A 681 -11.69 -1.19 16.27
N ALA A 682 -11.47 -0.31 15.30
CA ALA A 682 -11.38 1.14 15.49
C ALA A 682 -12.72 1.78 15.82
N TYR A 683 -13.83 1.24 15.30
CA TYR A 683 -15.18 1.69 15.65
C TYR A 683 -15.55 1.31 17.10
N GLY A 684 -14.99 0.20 17.59
CA GLY A 684 -15.40 -0.46 18.82
C GLY A 684 -16.40 -1.57 18.51
N LEU A 685 -16.11 -2.80 18.93
CA LEU A 685 -16.89 -3.98 18.50
C LEU A 685 -18.35 -3.89 18.93
N ARG A 686 -18.62 -3.41 20.14
CA ARG A 686 -19.99 -3.32 20.69
C ARG A 686 -20.79 -2.22 20.00
N GLU A 687 -20.15 -1.07 19.79
CA GLU A 687 -20.70 0.07 19.08
C GLU A 687 -20.98 -0.29 17.61
N PHE A 688 -20.07 -1.03 16.97
CA PHE A 688 -20.23 -1.50 15.60
C PHE A 688 -21.41 -2.47 15.48
N VAL A 689 -21.53 -3.42 16.42
CA VAL A 689 -22.69 -4.33 16.48
C VAL A 689 -23.99 -3.57 16.64
N ALA A 690 -24.05 -2.60 17.57
CA ALA A 690 -25.25 -1.80 17.78
C ALA A 690 -25.64 -1.03 16.51
N ARG A 691 -24.65 -0.39 15.85
CA ARG A 691 -24.88 0.33 14.61
C ARG A 691 -25.34 -0.59 13.47
N ALA A 692 -24.74 -1.76 13.34
CA ALA A 692 -25.15 -2.75 12.34
C ALA A 692 -26.61 -3.21 12.55
N GLN A 693 -27.04 -3.42 13.80
CA GLN A 693 -28.43 -3.77 14.13
C GLN A 693 -29.42 -2.64 13.82
N GLU A 694 -29.03 -1.37 14.02
CA GLU A 694 -29.84 -0.23 13.58
C GLU A 694 -30.00 -0.20 12.06
N LEU A 695 -28.93 -0.46 11.31
CA LEU A 695 -28.97 -0.53 9.86
C LEU A 695 -29.80 -1.72 9.39
N GLU A 696 -29.70 -2.87 10.05
CA GLU A 696 -30.49 -4.06 9.76
C GLU A 696 -31.99 -3.76 9.91
N ALA A 697 -32.38 -3.13 11.01
CA ALA A 697 -33.79 -2.78 11.27
C ALA A 697 -34.36 -1.81 10.23
N LYS A 698 -33.53 -0.94 9.64
CA LYS A 698 -33.94 0.07 8.65
C LYS A 698 -33.85 -0.40 7.21
N TYR A 699 -32.82 -1.17 6.87
CA TYR A 699 -32.36 -1.42 5.50
C TYR A 699 -32.23 -2.90 5.16
N GLY A 700 -32.49 -3.80 6.11
CA GLY A 700 -32.62 -5.23 5.86
C GLY A 700 -31.38 -6.08 6.18
N SER A 701 -31.46 -7.36 5.83
CA SER A 701 -30.59 -8.43 6.30
C SER A 701 -29.12 -8.35 5.88
N ASP A 702 -28.77 -7.51 4.92
CA ASP A 702 -27.36 -7.31 4.51
C ASP A 702 -26.51 -6.84 5.71
N PHE A 703 -27.14 -6.16 6.67
CA PHE A 703 -26.52 -5.66 7.89
C PHE A 703 -26.63 -6.61 9.10
N ALA A 704 -27.20 -7.81 8.91
CA ALA A 704 -27.31 -8.81 9.96
C ALA A 704 -25.93 -9.19 10.51
N VAL A 705 -25.78 -9.12 11.83
CA VAL A 705 -24.49 -9.30 12.50
C VAL A 705 -24.11 -10.79 12.56
N PRO A 706 -22.97 -11.21 11.98
CA PRO A 706 -22.52 -12.60 12.05
C PRO A 706 -22.22 -13.05 13.48
N LYS A 707 -22.34 -14.34 13.74
CA LYS A 707 -22.18 -14.90 15.09
C LYS A 707 -20.76 -14.67 15.64
N LEU A 708 -19.74 -14.78 14.80
CA LEU A 708 -18.35 -14.51 15.14
C LEU A 708 -18.16 -13.10 15.72
N LEU A 709 -18.79 -12.08 15.11
CA LEU A 709 -18.69 -10.70 15.61
C LEU A 709 -19.50 -10.51 16.90
N LEU A 710 -20.69 -11.09 17.01
CA LEU A 710 -21.47 -11.07 18.25
C LEU A 710 -20.69 -11.69 19.42
N ASP A 711 -20.06 -12.85 19.19
CA ASP A 711 -19.31 -13.55 20.22
C ASP A 711 -18.05 -12.76 20.62
N ARG A 712 -17.32 -12.20 19.66
CA ARG A 712 -16.18 -11.29 19.94
C ARG A 712 -16.60 -10.02 20.69
N ALA A 713 -17.74 -9.42 20.35
CA ALA A 713 -18.21 -8.19 20.99
C ALA A 713 -18.60 -8.39 22.47
N LYS A 714 -19.04 -9.59 22.87
CA LYS A 714 -19.32 -9.92 24.29
C LYS A 714 -18.08 -9.70 25.15
N ASP A 715 -16.96 -10.26 24.72
CA ASP A 715 -15.69 -10.21 25.45
C ASP A 715 -14.77 -9.06 25.02
N ASN A 716 -15.23 -8.22 24.08
CA ASN A 716 -14.45 -7.17 23.43
C ASN A 716 -13.13 -7.69 22.80
N ALA A 717 -13.19 -8.89 22.22
CA ALA A 717 -12.05 -9.59 21.64
C ALA A 717 -11.78 -9.14 20.19
N LEU A 718 -10.83 -8.21 20.03
CA LEU A 718 -10.43 -7.63 18.74
C LEU A 718 -10.05 -8.70 17.69
N PHE A 719 -10.24 -8.36 16.42
CA PHE A 719 -9.65 -9.11 15.31
C PHE A 719 -8.15 -8.78 15.24
N LEU A 720 -7.28 -9.78 15.40
CA LEU A 720 -5.82 -9.60 15.45
C LEU A 720 -5.11 -10.34 14.33
#